data_AF-V2XTF9-F1
#
_entry.id   AF-V2XTF9-F1
#
_cell.length_a   1.000
_cell.length_b   1.000
_cell.length_c   1.000
_cell.angle_alpha   90.00
_cell.angle_beta   90.00
_cell.angle_gamma   90.00
#
_symmetry.space_group_name_H-M   'P 1'
#
loop_
_entity.id
_entity.type
_entity.pdbx_description
1 polymer ?
#
loop_
_entity_poly.entity_id
_entity_poly.type
_entity_poly.pdbx_seq_one_letter_code
_entity_poly.pdbx_strand_id
1 'polypeptide(L)'
;MKYVALLSGGKDSCFNLLHCHKNGHELIAAASLRPEQGKEELDSYLYQTVGQDAIEFVARALDVPLYRRVIAGSAVEQGSEYGARTSLDGVHGDETEDLYDLLSTVKSHHPEVQGVSVGAILSNYQRVRVEHVCRRLGLTCLCYLWQRNQEELLSEMIEAGLEAILIKVAGIGLTTKHLGKTLEEMRPTLLKLNQLYGSHICGEGGEYESLTLDCPLFRSRIILEDVETVIHSDNDFATVAFLRIKDAALYPKQESLLFDLHIPPLIDEDHEEVKVAVVRSHNEGTDAIAESRKLQAKKDPTDSCLAHKYNGWFSVTYVQLGCTDNLSLEEEVRGCFKLLKEQLSSFGYGFSHIVNINLFLSSMDFFPQVNAVYSSFFGTSPPARACVAVDLPEDIRIRLDCIAFSQDTESSANKDVRQALHVQSQSYWAPANIGPYSQVGERIFISGQIGLIPSSITLPNPPSLATETALAFQHVDRVVEVLKNSWDGYNQSSIYWLDDVANLNAVRRAAQAYSGDKSAVKMFAAVKALPKGAMIEKQVLYHTGRVWISDVDEGDDGPSEGNLVQKRTKANLKQKTISVGDTEIRYEVSSLEDDANACAIICFKFGESLGEVAEVLKATEDLQKCWSSTLSLRCFYSMNTSSQKLDQVITLLNKLYVVVSPVSSIPCRYLATADEDGWDCILNAIIV
;
A
#
# COMPACT_ATOMS: atom_id res chain seq x y z
N MET A 1 19.58 -11.25 7.73
CA MET A 1 19.42 -12.25 6.65
C MET A 1 20.66 -12.26 5.78
N LYS A 2 20.95 -13.38 5.11
CA LYS A 2 21.97 -13.43 4.05
C LYS A 2 21.40 -12.91 2.73
N TYR A 3 22.13 -12.03 2.04
CA TYR A 3 21.60 -11.36 0.85
C TYR A 3 22.61 -11.24 -0.30
N VAL A 4 22.07 -11.06 -1.51
CA VAL A 4 22.82 -10.68 -2.71
C VAL A 4 22.59 -9.19 -3.00
N ALA A 5 23.64 -8.45 -3.35
CA ALA A 5 23.54 -7.06 -3.79
C ALA A 5 23.26 -6.99 -5.29
N LEU A 6 22.16 -6.34 -5.70
CA LEU A 6 22.06 -5.82 -7.07
C LEU A 6 22.92 -4.57 -7.16
N LEU A 7 24.06 -4.71 -7.83
CA LEU A 7 25.14 -3.75 -7.80
C LEU A 7 25.22 -3.04 -9.16
N SER A 8 25.09 -1.71 -9.15
CA SER A 8 25.40 -0.87 -10.32
C SER A 8 26.80 -0.27 -10.25
N GLY A 9 27.45 -0.32 -9.09
CA GLY A 9 28.70 0.38 -8.79
C GLY A 9 28.49 1.85 -8.38
N GLY A 10 27.31 2.41 -8.63
CA GLY A 10 26.96 3.77 -8.23
C GLY A 10 26.65 3.94 -6.75
N LYS A 11 26.48 5.20 -6.35
CA LYS A 11 26.26 5.64 -4.98
C LYS A 11 25.10 4.94 -4.29
N ASP A 12 23.97 4.75 -4.97
CA ASP A 12 22.74 4.26 -4.33
C ASP A 12 22.85 2.78 -3.99
N SER A 13 23.36 2.00 -4.94
CA SER A 13 23.58 0.57 -4.74
C SER A 13 24.55 0.32 -3.59
N CYS A 14 25.63 1.12 -3.47
CA CYS A 14 26.63 0.98 -2.41
C CYS A 14 26.14 1.53 -1.06
N PHE A 15 25.39 2.63 -1.06
CA PHE A 15 24.84 3.23 0.17
C PHE A 15 23.78 2.31 0.81
N ASN A 16 22.94 1.67 0.00
CA ASN A 16 21.97 0.70 0.52
C ASN A 16 22.65 -0.50 1.22
N LEU A 17 23.88 -0.87 0.84
CA LEU A 17 24.65 -1.90 1.55
C LEU A 17 24.99 -1.48 2.99
N LEU A 18 25.28 -0.20 3.22
CA LEU A 18 25.53 0.32 4.57
C LEU A 18 24.30 0.14 5.45
N HIS A 19 23.10 0.43 4.93
CA HIS A 19 21.85 0.19 5.64
C HIS A 19 21.54 -1.30 5.81
N CYS A 20 21.81 -2.15 4.81
CA CYS A 20 21.68 -3.60 4.96
C CYS A 20 22.58 -4.11 6.10
N HIS A 21 23.84 -3.66 6.16
CA HIS A 21 24.74 -4.01 7.25
C HIS A 21 24.21 -3.51 8.60
N LYS A 22 23.74 -2.26 8.68
CA LYS A 22 23.17 -1.65 9.90
C LYS A 22 21.95 -2.42 10.43
N ASN A 23 21.14 -3.00 9.55
CA ASN A 23 19.98 -3.83 9.92
C ASN A 23 20.36 -5.31 10.15
N GLY A 24 21.65 -5.65 10.24
CA GLY A 24 22.13 -6.99 10.58
C GLY A 24 22.02 -8.00 9.42
N HIS A 25 22.04 -7.52 8.18
CA HIS A 25 22.12 -8.39 7.00
C HIS A 25 23.57 -8.67 6.62
N GLU A 26 23.82 -9.86 6.09
CA GLU A 26 25.15 -10.36 5.70
C GLU A 26 25.21 -10.46 4.17
N LEU A 27 26.15 -9.72 3.56
CA LEU A 27 26.37 -9.73 2.12
C LEU A 27 27.11 -11.02 1.71
N ILE A 28 26.53 -11.78 0.77
CA ILE A 28 27.10 -13.05 0.29
C ILE A 28 27.68 -12.95 -1.12
N ALA A 29 27.01 -12.20 -2.00
CA ALA A 29 27.38 -12.07 -3.40
C ALA A 29 26.92 -10.72 -3.96
N ALA A 30 27.51 -10.33 -5.08
CA ALA A 30 27.03 -9.24 -5.92
C ALA A 30 26.50 -9.79 -7.25
N ALA A 31 25.50 -9.12 -7.82
CA ALA A 31 24.89 -9.47 -9.08
C ALA A 31 24.64 -8.20 -9.90
N SER A 32 24.94 -8.24 -11.21
CA SER A 32 24.67 -7.14 -12.13
C SER A 32 24.26 -7.66 -13.50
N LEU A 33 23.23 -7.06 -14.09
CA LEU A 33 23.02 -7.16 -15.53
C LEU A 33 23.96 -6.22 -16.28
N ARG A 34 24.31 -6.57 -17.52
CA ARG A 34 25.21 -5.79 -18.37
C ARG A 34 24.71 -5.77 -19.83
N PRO A 35 25.01 -4.71 -20.60
CA PRO A 35 24.75 -4.71 -22.04
C PRO A 35 25.58 -5.76 -22.79
N GLU A 36 25.24 -6.03 -24.05
CA GLU A 36 26.10 -6.79 -24.98
C GLU A 36 27.45 -6.09 -25.20
N GLN A 37 28.51 -6.87 -25.44
CA GLN A 37 29.83 -6.33 -25.72
C GLN A 37 29.80 -5.38 -26.93
N GLY A 38 30.34 -4.17 -26.75
CA GLY A 38 30.42 -3.14 -27.79
C GLY A 38 29.24 -2.16 -27.84
N LYS A 39 28.20 -2.35 -27.01
CA LYS A 39 27.14 -1.35 -26.77
C LYS A 39 27.36 -0.71 -25.40
N GLU A 40 27.97 0.47 -25.38
CA GLU A 40 28.24 1.21 -24.14
C GLU A 40 27.02 1.97 -23.61
N GLU A 41 25.99 2.17 -24.44
CA GLU A 41 24.73 2.81 -24.07
C GLU A 41 23.54 2.02 -24.64
N LEU A 42 22.58 1.70 -23.77
CA LEU A 42 21.28 1.12 -24.10
C LEU A 42 20.22 1.93 -23.36
N ASP A 43 19.05 2.09 -23.98
CA ASP A 43 17.84 2.64 -23.35
C ASP A 43 17.22 1.59 -22.40
N SER A 44 17.91 1.29 -21.29
CA SER A 44 17.40 0.42 -20.22
C SER A 44 16.86 1.26 -19.08
N TYR A 45 15.62 0.99 -18.66
CA TYR A 45 14.98 1.67 -17.52
C TYR A 45 15.41 1.07 -16.18
N LEU A 46 15.92 -0.16 -16.19
CA LEU A 46 16.23 -0.92 -14.98
C LEU A 46 17.69 -0.78 -14.53
N TYR A 47 18.64 -0.58 -15.45
CA TYR A 47 20.08 -0.62 -15.15
C TYR A 47 20.90 0.53 -15.72
N GLN A 48 21.91 0.88 -14.93
CA GLN A 48 23.04 1.71 -15.33
C GLN A 48 23.89 1.00 -16.38
N THR A 49 24.16 1.66 -17.51
CA THR A 49 24.93 1.09 -18.63
C THR A 49 26.37 1.58 -18.68
N VAL A 50 26.65 2.80 -18.18
CA VAL A 50 27.99 3.38 -18.13
C VAL A 50 28.72 2.97 -16.85
N GLY A 51 30.02 2.69 -16.94
CA GLY A 51 30.85 2.26 -15.80
C GLY A 51 30.75 0.77 -15.47
N GLN A 52 30.17 -0.03 -16.36
CA GLN A 52 30.02 -1.49 -16.22
C GLN A 52 31.35 -2.25 -16.06
N ASP A 53 32.45 -1.70 -16.56
CA ASP A 53 33.79 -2.27 -16.37
C ASP A 53 34.31 -2.05 -14.94
N ALA A 54 33.82 -1.01 -14.26
CA ALA A 54 34.20 -0.70 -12.89
C ALA A 54 33.51 -1.56 -11.84
N ILE A 55 32.36 -2.17 -12.17
CA ILE A 55 31.59 -3.00 -11.22
C ILE A 55 32.41 -4.18 -10.69
N GLU A 56 33.31 -4.73 -11.50
CA GLU A 56 34.21 -5.81 -11.07
C GLU A 56 35.16 -5.34 -9.96
N PHE A 57 35.66 -4.10 -10.04
CA PHE A 57 36.48 -3.51 -8.98
C PHE A 57 35.67 -3.27 -7.72
N VAL A 58 34.41 -2.85 -7.82
CA VAL A 58 33.52 -2.69 -6.66
C VAL A 58 33.25 -4.02 -5.96
N ALA A 59 32.97 -5.09 -6.71
CA ALA A 59 32.74 -6.41 -6.11
C ALA A 59 34.02 -6.99 -5.46
N ARG A 60 35.18 -6.79 -6.10
CA ARG A 60 36.48 -7.17 -5.52
C ARG A 60 36.83 -6.33 -4.29
N ALA A 61 36.50 -5.03 -4.29
CA ALA A 61 36.66 -4.16 -3.14
C ALA A 61 35.77 -4.60 -1.99
N LEU A 62 34.55 -5.07 -2.25
CA LEU A 62 33.65 -5.68 -1.26
C LEU A 62 34.07 -7.08 -0.82
N ASP A 63 35.03 -7.72 -1.50
CA ASP A 63 35.48 -9.09 -1.26
C ASP A 63 34.34 -10.12 -1.37
N VAL A 64 33.54 -10.02 -2.44
CA VAL A 64 32.41 -10.94 -2.71
C VAL A 64 32.41 -11.44 -4.16
N PRO A 65 31.89 -12.65 -4.43
CA PRO A 65 31.73 -13.12 -5.80
C PRO A 65 30.75 -12.25 -6.59
N LEU A 66 31.09 -11.95 -7.85
CA LEU A 66 30.27 -11.19 -8.78
C LEU A 66 29.66 -12.10 -9.84
N TYR A 67 28.33 -12.10 -9.93
CA TYR A 67 27.56 -12.76 -10.96
C TYR A 67 27.10 -11.75 -12.00
N ARG A 68 27.37 -12.00 -13.28
CA ARG A 68 26.93 -11.14 -14.39
C ARG A 68 26.15 -11.93 -15.43
N ARG A 69 25.09 -11.32 -15.96
CA ARG A 69 24.35 -11.82 -17.12
C ARG A 69 24.14 -10.67 -18.11
N VAL A 70 24.18 -10.99 -19.41
CA VAL A 70 23.92 -10.03 -20.48
C VAL A 70 22.42 -9.83 -20.61
N ILE A 71 21.97 -8.58 -20.77
CA ILE A 71 20.58 -8.23 -21.04
C ILE A 71 20.25 -8.69 -22.46
N ALA A 72 19.30 -9.61 -22.60
CA ALA A 72 18.81 -10.12 -23.86
C ALA A 72 17.38 -9.65 -24.16
N GLY A 73 16.59 -9.38 -23.12
CA GLY A 73 15.24 -8.81 -23.21
C GLY A 73 15.25 -7.30 -23.45
N SER A 74 14.05 -6.75 -23.65
CA SER A 74 13.80 -5.30 -23.75
C SER A 74 12.81 -4.84 -22.67
N ALA A 75 12.66 -3.53 -22.47
CA ALA A 75 11.64 -2.98 -21.57
C ALA A 75 10.23 -3.10 -22.20
N VAL A 76 9.66 -4.30 -22.18
CA VAL A 76 8.37 -4.63 -22.81
C VAL A 76 7.21 -4.12 -21.96
N GLU A 77 7.17 -4.51 -20.69
CA GLU A 77 6.15 -4.05 -19.76
C GLU A 77 6.66 -2.80 -19.05
N GLN A 78 6.05 -1.66 -19.33
CA GLN A 78 6.47 -0.36 -18.78
C GLN A 78 5.48 0.22 -17.76
N GLY A 79 4.40 -0.50 -17.47
CA GLY A 79 3.42 -0.10 -16.48
C GLY A 79 3.95 -0.02 -15.05
N SER A 80 3.08 0.48 -14.17
CA SER A 80 3.27 0.51 -12.71
C SER A 80 3.15 -0.86 -12.05
N GLU A 81 2.64 -1.86 -12.78
CA GLU A 81 2.59 -3.27 -12.40
C GLU A 81 3.47 -4.07 -13.38
N TYR A 82 3.97 -5.23 -12.93
CA TYR A 82 4.69 -6.17 -13.78
C TYR A 82 4.03 -7.55 -13.69
N GLY A 83 3.89 -8.23 -14.83
CA GLY A 83 3.19 -9.52 -14.93
C GLY A 83 1.65 -9.39 -14.95
N ALA A 84 0.96 -10.52 -14.79
CA ALA A 84 -0.50 -10.57 -14.87
C ALA A 84 -1.19 -10.50 -13.49
N ARG A 85 -2.43 -10.04 -13.46
CA ARG A 85 -3.26 -10.08 -12.24
C ARG A 85 -3.78 -11.46 -11.88
N THR A 86 -3.71 -12.39 -12.82
CA THR A 86 -4.24 -13.75 -12.70
C THR A 86 -3.15 -14.82 -12.63
N SER A 87 -1.89 -14.47 -12.87
CA SER A 87 -0.75 -15.38 -12.74
C SER A 87 0.48 -14.67 -12.19
N LEU A 88 1.47 -15.43 -11.72
CA LEU A 88 2.76 -14.92 -11.24
C LEU A 88 3.86 -15.07 -12.30
N ASP A 89 3.48 -15.25 -13.55
CA ASP A 89 4.43 -15.44 -14.63
C ASP A 89 5.06 -14.11 -15.02
N GLY A 90 6.31 -14.19 -15.47
CA GLY A 90 7.01 -13.06 -16.07
C GLY A 90 6.47 -12.69 -17.45
N VAL A 91 6.95 -11.56 -17.97
CA VAL A 91 6.63 -11.11 -19.32
C VAL A 91 7.71 -11.62 -20.27
N HIS A 92 7.33 -12.49 -21.20
CA HIS A 92 8.28 -13.11 -22.12
C HIS A 92 9.02 -12.07 -22.97
N GLY A 93 10.35 -12.14 -22.99
CA GLY A 93 11.22 -11.22 -23.74
C GLY A 93 11.50 -9.89 -23.02
N ASP A 94 11.03 -9.73 -21.77
CA ASP A 94 11.30 -8.55 -20.97
C ASP A 94 12.64 -8.65 -20.22
N GLU A 95 13.35 -7.52 -20.06
CA GLU A 95 14.63 -7.44 -19.35
C GLU A 95 14.54 -7.90 -17.87
N THR A 96 13.35 -7.86 -17.28
CA THR A 96 13.10 -8.37 -15.92
C THR A 96 13.29 -9.89 -15.83
N GLU A 97 13.12 -10.64 -16.91
CA GLU A 97 13.35 -12.09 -16.90
C GLU A 97 14.85 -12.43 -16.92
N ASP A 98 15.68 -11.58 -17.51
CA ASP A 98 17.14 -11.71 -17.40
C ASP A 98 17.60 -11.54 -15.94
N LEU A 99 16.94 -10.64 -15.19
CA LEU A 99 17.15 -10.50 -13.75
C LEU A 99 16.70 -11.75 -12.98
N TYR A 100 15.54 -12.30 -13.33
CA TYR A 100 15.04 -13.55 -12.74
C TYR A 100 16.08 -14.67 -12.90
N ASP A 101 16.58 -14.86 -14.11
CA ASP A 101 17.57 -15.89 -14.38
C ASP A 101 18.89 -15.62 -13.64
N LEU A 102 19.30 -14.35 -13.53
CA LEU A 102 20.51 -13.96 -12.79
C LEU A 102 20.39 -14.32 -11.33
N LEU A 103 19.32 -13.90 -10.67
CA LEU A 103 19.09 -14.18 -9.26
C LEU A 103 18.81 -15.67 -9.00
N SER A 104 18.18 -16.37 -9.94
CA SER A 104 18.03 -17.84 -9.90
C SER A 104 19.40 -18.53 -9.93
N THR A 105 20.32 -18.04 -10.77
CA THR A 105 21.71 -18.53 -10.82
C THR A 105 22.46 -18.26 -9.52
N VAL A 106 22.32 -17.06 -8.94
CA VAL A 106 22.93 -16.76 -7.63
C VAL A 106 22.37 -17.70 -6.55
N LYS A 107 21.05 -17.87 -6.50
CA LYS A 107 20.38 -18.71 -5.49
C LYS A 107 20.73 -20.19 -5.62
N SER A 108 21.01 -20.69 -6.83
CA SER A 108 21.46 -22.08 -7.02
C SER A 108 22.89 -22.31 -6.48
N HIS A 109 23.76 -21.30 -6.54
CA HIS A 109 25.11 -21.34 -5.96
C HIS A 109 25.11 -21.01 -4.47
N HIS A 110 24.17 -20.19 -4.01
CA HIS A 110 24.02 -19.73 -2.62
C HIS A 110 22.57 -19.96 -2.12
N PRO A 111 22.17 -21.21 -1.81
CA PRO A 111 20.81 -21.53 -1.36
C PRO A 111 20.40 -20.84 -0.05
N GLU A 112 21.37 -20.38 0.74
CA GLU A 112 21.19 -19.65 1.98
C GLU A 112 20.78 -18.17 1.80
N VAL A 113 20.84 -17.65 0.57
CA VAL A 113 20.41 -16.27 0.27
C VAL A 113 18.89 -16.16 0.44
N GLN A 114 18.49 -15.18 1.26
CA GLN A 114 17.11 -14.91 1.63
C GLN A 114 16.63 -13.52 1.18
N GLY A 115 17.56 -12.65 0.74
CA GLY A 115 17.22 -11.29 0.34
C GLY A 115 18.06 -10.76 -0.81
N VAL A 116 17.59 -9.66 -1.39
CA VAL A 116 18.21 -8.94 -2.51
C VAL A 116 18.25 -7.46 -2.14
N SER A 117 19.42 -6.85 -2.13
CA SER A 117 19.60 -5.41 -1.87
C SER A 117 19.44 -4.63 -3.16
N VAL A 118 18.67 -3.54 -3.12
CA VAL A 118 18.39 -2.64 -4.25
C VAL A 118 18.55 -1.19 -3.82
N GLY A 119 19.33 -0.42 -4.58
CA GLY A 119 19.56 1.02 -4.34
C GLY A 119 18.51 1.95 -4.96
N ALA A 120 17.24 1.55 -5.09
CA ALA A 120 16.23 2.42 -5.68
C ALA A 120 15.74 3.47 -4.65
N ILE A 121 15.70 4.76 -5.02
CA ILE A 121 15.20 5.84 -4.17
C ILE A 121 13.75 6.19 -4.53
N LEU A 122 13.45 6.59 -5.77
CA LEU A 122 12.11 7.01 -6.22
C LEU A 122 11.53 6.19 -7.37
N SER A 123 12.35 5.42 -8.09
CA SER A 123 11.87 4.60 -9.21
C SER A 123 10.94 3.45 -8.79
N ASN A 124 9.63 3.65 -8.96
CA ASN A 124 8.62 2.59 -8.79
C ASN A 124 8.82 1.47 -9.81
N TYR A 125 9.28 1.83 -11.02
CA TYR A 125 9.54 0.89 -12.10
C TYR A 125 10.53 -0.20 -11.65
N GLN A 126 11.68 0.21 -11.11
CA GLN A 126 12.72 -0.70 -10.66
C GLN A 126 12.24 -1.55 -9.48
N ARG A 127 11.63 -0.91 -8.47
CA ARG A 127 11.14 -1.61 -7.27
C ARG A 127 10.16 -2.73 -7.61
N VAL A 128 9.13 -2.46 -8.42
CA VAL A 128 8.08 -3.44 -8.74
C VAL A 128 8.65 -4.66 -9.46
N ARG A 129 9.59 -4.47 -10.38
CA ARG A 129 10.22 -5.55 -11.14
C ARG A 129 11.12 -6.42 -10.26
N VAL A 130 11.93 -5.80 -9.40
CA VAL A 130 12.76 -6.57 -8.46
C VAL A 130 11.90 -7.29 -7.43
N GLU A 131 10.86 -6.66 -6.89
CA GLU A 131 9.91 -7.30 -5.96
C GLU A 131 9.20 -8.49 -6.64
N HIS A 132 8.85 -8.38 -7.92
CA HIS A 132 8.25 -9.48 -8.69
C HIS A 132 9.19 -10.70 -8.78
N VAL A 133 10.45 -10.45 -9.17
CA VAL A 133 11.48 -11.51 -9.23
C VAL A 133 11.72 -12.12 -7.86
N CYS A 134 11.85 -11.28 -6.83
CA CYS A 134 12.04 -11.73 -5.45
C CYS A 134 10.88 -12.63 -4.99
N ARG A 135 9.63 -12.26 -5.27
CA ARG A 135 8.45 -13.06 -4.93
C ARG A 135 8.49 -14.44 -5.57
N ARG A 136 8.80 -14.54 -6.88
CA ARG A 136 8.90 -15.82 -7.59
C ARG A 136 10.05 -16.70 -7.09
N LEU A 137 11.13 -16.08 -6.62
CA LEU A 137 12.28 -16.80 -6.07
C LEU A 137 12.19 -17.04 -4.56
N GLY A 138 11.17 -16.55 -3.86
CA GLY A 138 11.08 -16.62 -2.40
C GLY A 138 12.22 -15.87 -1.70
N LEU A 139 12.52 -14.65 -2.17
CA LEU A 139 13.51 -13.73 -1.63
C LEU A 139 12.81 -12.46 -1.10
N THR A 140 13.45 -11.78 -0.15
CA THR A 140 13.00 -10.48 0.37
C THR A 140 13.75 -9.34 -0.30
N CYS A 141 13.03 -8.35 -0.83
CA CYS A 141 13.65 -7.16 -1.42
C CYS A 141 14.02 -6.15 -0.31
N LEU A 142 15.27 -5.70 -0.26
CA LEU A 142 15.81 -4.77 0.76
C LEU A 142 16.10 -3.40 0.10
N CYS A 143 15.18 -2.45 0.27
CA CYS A 143 15.17 -1.12 -0.36
C CYS A 143 15.14 -0.01 0.71
N TYR A 144 16.21 0.13 1.49
CA TYR A 144 16.23 1.08 2.60
C TYR A 144 16.23 2.56 2.18
N LEU A 145 16.59 2.84 0.93
CA LEU A 145 16.59 4.21 0.39
C LEU A 145 15.25 4.65 -0.19
N TRP A 146 14.30 3.73 -0.29
CA TRP A 146 13.02 3.95 -0.95
C TRP A 146 12.21 5.08 -0.29
N GLN A 147 11.74 6.03 -1.11
CA GLN A 147 10.95 7.20 -0.71
C GLN A 147 11.61 8.11 0.33
N ARG A 148 12.94 8.05 0.47
CA ARG A 148 13.69 8.98 1.33
C ARG A 148 13.94 10.30 0.61
N ASN A 149 14.09 11.37 1.39
CA ASN A 149 14.41 12.70 0.89
C ASN A 149 15.80 12.70 0.21
N GLN A 150 15.88 13.22 -1.02
CA GLN A 150 17.12 13.17 -1.82
C GLN A 150 18.21 14.11 -1.30
N GLU A 151 17.86 15.25 -0.71
CA GLU A 151 18.82 16.20 -0.13
C GLU A 151 19.48 15.62 1.12
N GLU A 152 18.65 15.03 2.00
CA GLU A 152 19.13 14.31 3.18
C GLU A 152 20.01 13.14 2.77
N LEU A 153 19.56 12.30 1.83
CA LEU A 153 20.33 11.15 1.35
C LEU A 153 21.70 11.56 0.80
N LEU A 154 21.77 12.61 -0.02
CA LEU A 154 23.05 13.08 -0.55
C LEU A 154 24.01 13.48 0.58
N SER A 155 23.51 14.18 1.60
CA SER A 155 24.30 14.60 2.76
C SER A 155 24.75 13.41 3.60
N GLU A 156 23.85 12.48 3.87
CA GLU A 156 24.13 11.25 4.62
C GLU A 156 25.13 10.34 3.92
N MET A 157 25.09 10.23 2.59
CA MET A 157 26.09 9.50 1.81
C MET A 157 27.48 10.07 2.05
N ILE A 158 27.62 11.39 1.96
CA ILE A 158 28.90 12.09 2.17
C ILE A 158 29.38 11.88 3.61
N GLU A 159 28.50 12.09 4.60
CA GLU A 159 28.83 11.97 6.02
C GLU A 159 29.15 10.55 6.45
N ALA A 160 28.53 9.54 5.83
CA ALA A 160 28.84 8.13 6.04
C ALA A 160 30.18 7.70 5.42
N GLY A 161 30.90 8.61 4.75
CA GLY A 161 32.18 8.31 4.09
C GLY A 161 32.03 7.52 2.79
N LEU A 162 30.91 7.69 2.08
CA LEU A 162 30.76 7.18 0.72
C LEU A 162 31.45 8.12 -0.27
N GLU A 163 32.60 7.70 -0.77
CA GLU A 163 33.36 8.42 -1.78
C GLU A 163 32.91 7.96 -3.17
N ALA A 164 31.94 8.67 -3.75
CA ALA A 164 31.51 8.46 -5.13
C ALA A 164 31.78 9.68 -6.00
N ILE A 165 32.11 9.43 -7.27
CA ILE A 165 32.34 10.45 -8.30
C ILE A 165 31.29 10.39 -9.40
N LEU A 166 31.04 11.50 -10.07
CA LEU A 166 30.21 11.52 -11.29
C LEU A 166 30.97 10.91 -12.46
N ILE A 167 30.39 9.88 -13.09
CA ILE A 167 30.97 9.22 -14.27
C ILE A 167 30.12 9.41 -15.53
N LYS A 168 28.90 9.92 -15.41
CA LYS A 168 28.07 10.36 -16.54
C LYS A 168 27.35 11.63 -16.14
N VAL A 169 27.14 12.52 -17.11
CA VAL A 169 26.25 13.67 -17.00
C VAL A 169 25.32 13.69 -18.20
N ALA A 170 24.05 13.99 -17.98
CA ALA A 170 23.02 14.13 -19.00
C ALA A 170 21.92 15.15 -18.60
N GLY A 171 22.07 15.85 -17.48
CA GLY A 171 21.10 16.82 -16.96
C GLY A 171 21.43 18.27 -17.33
N ILE A 172 20.41 19.12 -17.36
CA ILE A 172 20.57 20.57 -17.59
C ILE A 172 21.54 21.18 -16.56
N GLY A 173 22.47 22.01 -17.04
CA GLY A 173 23.49 22.65 -16.20
C GLY A 173 24.63 21.74 -15.75
N LEU A 174 24.60 20.44 -16.07
CA LEU A 174 25.74 19.54 -15.92
C LEU A 174 26.58 19.51 -17.21
N THR A 175 27.91 19.46 -17.07
CA THR A 175 28.87 19.53 -18.19
C THR A 175 30.03 18.58 -17.93
N THR A 176 30.91 18.40 -18.92
CA THR A 176 32.14 17.61 -18.80
C THR A 176 33.05 18.03 -17.65
N LYS A 177 32.96 19.27 -17.17
CA LYS A 177 33.71 19.78 -16.01
C LYS A 177 33.27 19.18 -14.67
N HIS A 178 32.14 18.50 -14.63
CA HIS A 178 31.62 17.83 -13.44
C HIS A 178 32.01 16.35 -13.37
N LEU A 179 32.44 15.76 -14.50
CA LEU A 179 32.93 14.39 -14.52
C LEU A 179 34.17 14.25 -13.64
N GLY A 180 34.21 13.19 -12.84
CA GLY A 180 35.30 12.90 -11.91
C GLY A 180 35.21 13.62 -10.56
N LYS A 181 34.29 14.59 -10.41
CA LYS A 181 34.08 15.26 -9.13
C LYS A 181 33.31 14.38 -8.16
N THR A 182 33.65 14.48 -6.88
CA THR A 182 32.99 13.79 -5.79
C THR A 182 31.58 14.33 -5.53
N LEU A 183 30.74 13.55 -4.86
CA LEU A 183 29.41 14.00 -4.41
C LEU A 183 29.52 15.24 -3.50
N GLU A 184 30.54 15.32 -2.65
CA GLU A 184 30.77 16.48 -1.77
C GLU A 184 31.03 17.76 -2.58
N GLU A 185 31.91 17.69 -3.57
CA GLU A 185 32.20 18.81 -4.47
C GLU A 185 30.98 19.20 -5.32
N MET A 186 30.14 18.23 -5.66
CA MET A 186 28.95 18.44 -6.50
C MET A 186 27.72 18.91 -5.73
N ARG A 187 27.64 18.69 -4.40
CA ARG A 187 26.46 19.03 -3.58
C ARG A 187 25.91 20.44 -3.81
N PRO A 188 26.70 21.53 -3.80
CA PRO A 188 26.16 22.87 -4.04
C PRO A 188 25.55 23.04 -5.43
N THR A 189 26.14 22.40 -6.44
CA THR A 189 25.63 22.44 -7.82
C THR A 189 24.33 21.67 -7.95
N LEU A 190 24.25 20.46 -7.39
CA LEU A 190 23.07 19.60 -7.46
C LEU A 190 21.86 20.24 -6.76
N LEU A 191 22.05 20.83 -5.58
CA LEU A 191 20.99 21.57 -4.87
C LEU A 191 20.51 22.78 -5.67
N LYS A 192 21.44 23.53 -6.26
CA LYS A 192 21.10 24.68 -7.11
C LYS A 192 20.30 24.27 -8.35
N LEU A 193 20.67 23.17 -9.00
CA LEU A 193 19.96 22.67 -10.18
C LEU A 193 18.56 22.17 -9.83
N ASN A 194 18.39 21.54 -8.66
CA ASN A 194 17.06 21.20 -8.14
C ASN A 194 16.20 22.46 -7.94
N GLN A 195 16.74 23.50 -7.28
CA GLN A 195 16.01 24.74 -7.04
C GLN A 195 15.61 25.47 -8.33
N LEU A 196 16.49 25.47 -9.35
CA LEU A 196 16.26 26.21 -10.60
C LEU A 196 15.38 25.45 -11.59
N TYR A 197 15.54 24.12 -11.67
CA TYR A 197 15.00 23.31 -12.76
C TYR A 197 14.21 22.08 -12.30
N GLY A 198 14.11 21.84 -10.99
CA GLY A 198 13.48 20.63 -10.45
C GLY A 198 14.29 19.34 -10.67
N SER A 199 15.57 19.45 -11.06
CA SER A 199 16.44 18.29 -11.27
C SER A 199 16.58 17.45 -10.00
N HIS A 200 16.61 16.13 -10.13
CA HIS A 200 16.77 15.22 -9.02
C HIS A 200 18.19 15.30 -8.44
N ILE A 201 18.28 15.63 -7.14
CA ILE A 201 19.54 15.80 -6.41
C ILE A 201 20.35 14.50 -6.42
N CYS A 202 19.67 13.36 -6.28
CA CYS A 202 20.28 12.04 -6.35
C CYS A 202 20.35 11.49 -7.80
N GLY A 203 20.02 12.26 -8.84
CA GLY A 203 20.16 11.82 -10.24
C GLY A 203 19.16 10.74 -10.68
N GLU A 204 18.03 10.59 -10.00
CA GLU A 204 16.99 9.59 -10.30
C GLU A 204 16.40 9.69 -11.72
N GLY A 205 16.43 10.89 -12.32
CA GLY A 205 15.98 11.12 -13.69
C GLY A 205 17.04 10.80 -14.74
N GLY A 206 18.17 10.21 -14.34
CA GLY A 206 19.32 9.95 -15.22
C GLY A 206 20.18 11.19 -15.47
N GLU A 207 20.02 12.25 -14.68
CA GLU A 207 20.77 13.50 -14.86
C GLU A 207 22.28 13.30 -14.71
N TYR A 208 22.68 12.33 -13.88
CA TYR A 208 24.05 11.86 -13.78
C TYR A 208 24.08 10.41 -13.31
N GLU A 209 25.19 9.72 -13.60
CA GLU A 209 25.50 8.43 -13.00
C GLU A 209 26.80 8.55 -12.20
N SER A 210 26.97 7.68 -11.21
CA SER A 210 28.10 7.72 -10.30
C SER A 210 28.85 6.39 -10.23
N LEU A 211 30.09 6.45 -9.75
CA LEU A 211 30.90 5.30 -9.37
C LEU A 211 31.44 5.51 -7.96
N THR A 212 31.21 4.53 -7.09
CA THR A 212 31.73 4.52 -5.72
C THR A 212 33.16 3.99 -5.74
N LEU A 213 34.11 4.83 -5.34
CA LEU A 213 35.54 4.49 -5.25
C LEU A 213 35.91 3.93 -3.88
N ASP A 214 35.23 4.39 -2.83
CA ASP A 214 35.37 3.87 -1.48
C ASP A 214 34.06 4.01 -0.71
N CYS A 215 33.80 3.06 0.18
CA CYS A 215 32.77 3.19 1.22
C CYS A 215 33.19 2.33 2.43
N PRO A 216 32.63 2.55 3.63
CA PRO A 216 33.05 1.85 4.84
C PRO A 216 33.08 0.32 4.73
N LEU A 217 32.21 -0.29 3.92
CA LEU A 217 32.15 -1.75 3.74
C LEU A 217 33.21 -2.32 2.79
N PHE A 218 33.90 -1.50 2.00
CA PHE A 218 34.97 -2.01 1.14
C PHE A 218 36.13 -2.51 2.01
N ARG A 219 36.94 -3.44 1.49
CA ARG A 219 38.24 -3.86 2.03
C ARG A 219 39.42 -3.15 1.36
N SER A 220 39.17 -2.58 0.19
CA SER A 220 40.17 -1.84 -0.59
C SER A 220 39.50 -0.65 -1.27
N ARG A 221 40.23 0.46 -1.39
CA ARG A 221 39.82 1.61 -2.18
C ARG A 221 40.14 1.38 -3.65
N ILE A 222 39.26 1.84 -4.52
CA ILE A 222 39.46 1.84 -5.96
C ILE A 222 40.14 3.16 -6.35
N ILE A 223 41.25 3.08 -7.07
CA ILE A 223 41.94 4.23 -7.65
C ILE A 223 41.88 4.09 -9.17
N LEU A 224 41.35 5.11 -9.84
CA LEU A 224 41.32 5.17 -11.31
C LEU A 224 42.67 5.68 -11.79
N GLU A 225 43.38 4.87 -12.58
CA GLU A 225 44.74 5.18 -13.05
C GLU A 225 44.72 5.84 -14.44
N ASP A 226 43.83 5.38 -15.32
CA ASP A 226 43.61 5.97 -16.64
C ASP A 226 42.12 6.06 -16.96
N VAL A 227 41.68 7.26 -17.36
CA VAL A 227 40.30 7.56 -17.71
C VAL A 227 40.25 8.45 -18.95
N GLU A 228 39.23 8.26 -19.77
CA GLU A 228 38.97 9.05 -20.97
C GLU A 228 37.57 9.67 -20.90
N THR A 229 37.48 10.98 -21.11
CA THR A 229 36.20 11.66 -21.26
C THR A 229 35.66 11.46 -22.67
N VAL A 230 34.49 10.83 -22.78
CA VAL A 230 33.76 10.63 -24.03
C VAL A 230 32.54 11.54 -24.05
N ILE A 231 32.40 12.32 -25.13
CA ILE A 231 31.22 13.16 -25.36
C ILE A 231 30.32 12.40 -26.34
N HIS A 232 29.13 12.00 -25.89
CA HIS A 232 28.17 11.28 -26.71
C HIS A 232 27.35 12.27 -27.55
N SER A 233 26.82 13.32 -26.91
CA SER A 233 26.13 14.41 -27.58
C SER A 233 26.37 15.72 -26.85
N ASP A 234 26.43 16.81 -27.61
CA ASP A 234 26.60 18.16 -27.07
C ASP A 234 25.63 19.09 -27.78
N ASN A 235 24.48 19.32 -27.16
CA ASN A 235 23.42 20.18 -27.67
C ASN A 235 23.31 21.44 -26.81
N ASP A 236 22.73 22.51 -27.36
CA ASP A 236 22.61 23.82 -26.70
C ASP A 236 21.91 23.79 -25.32
N PHE A 237 21.19 22.72 -25.01
CA PHE A 237 20.41 22.56 -23.78
C PHE A 237 21.00 21.58 -22.76
N ALA A 238 21.73 20.55 -23.20
CA ALA A 238 22.31 19.53 -22.33
C ALA A 238 23.46 18.80 -23.03
N THR A 239 24.58 18.65 -22.31
CA THR A 239 25.72 17.84 -22.73
C THR A 239 25.56 16.43 -22.15
N VAL A 240 25.61 15.41 -23.00
CA VAL A 240 25.71 14.01 -22.58
C VAL A 240 27.16 13.55 -22.72
N ALA A 241 27.82 13.31 -21.60
CA ALA A 241 29.21 12.89 -21.56
C ALA A 241 29.47 11.92 -20.41
N PHE A 242 30.47 11.06 -20.57
CA PHE A 242 30.85 10.08 -19.57
C PHE A 242 32.35 9.82 -19.48
N LEU A 243 32.77 9.22 -18.37
CA LEU A 243 34.14 8.72 -18.15
C LEU A 243 34.22 7.25 -18.52
N ARG A 244 35.01 6.95 -19.55
CA ARG A 244 35.46 5.58 -19.86
C ARG A 244 36.68 5.26 -19.01
N ILE A 245 36.60 4.19 -18.22
CA ILE A 245 37.68 3.76 -17.33
C ILE A 245 38.55 2.77 -18.11
N LYS A 246 39.82 3.13 -18.33
CA LYS A 246 40.78 2.31 -19.07
C LYS A 246 41.59 1.41 -18.13
N ASP A 247 41.98 1.96 -16.99
CA ASP A 247 42.72 1.22 -15.97
C ASP A 247 42.37 1.68 -14.55
N ALA A 248 42.35 0.74 -13.62
CA ALA A 248 42.05 0.98 -12.21
C ALA A 248 42.70 -0.10 -11.33
N ALA A 249 43.05 0.28 -10.10
CA ALA A 249 43.71 -0.59 -9.15
C ALA A 249 43.04 -0.54 -7.76
N LEU A 250 43.22 -1.64 -7.00
CA LEU A 250 42.72 -1.78 -5.64
C LEU A 250 43.85 -1.58 -4.64
N TYR A 251 43.63 -0.68 -3.69
CA TYR A 251 44.57 -0.39 -2.62
C TYR A 251 43.96 -0.80 -1.29
N PRO A 252 44.56 -1.78 -0.56
CA PRO A 252 44.06 -2.23 0.72
C PRO A 252 43.89 -1.07 1.70
N LYS A 253 42.82 -1.09 2.48
CA LYS A 253 42.61 -0.14 3.58
C LYS A 253 42.56 -0.86 4.92
N GLN A 254 42.76 -0.10 5.99
CA GLN A 254 42.50 -0.61 7.34
C GLN A 254 40.99 -0.82 7.50
N GLU A 255 40.60 -2.00 7.96
CA GLU A 255 39.20 -2.30 8.25
C GLU A 255 38.71 -1.38 9.38
N SER A 256 37.75 -0.52 9.05
CA SER A 256 37.00 0.28 10.02
C SER A 256 35.52 0.17 9.67
N LEU A 257 34.84 -0.75 10.35
CA LEU A 257 33.38 -0.92 10.25
C LEU A 257 32.62 0.05 11.18
N LEU A 258 33.33 0.95 11.84
CA LEU A 258 32.71 2.03 12.61
C LEU A 258 32.42 3.19 11.67
N PHE A 259 31.19 3.22 11.17
CA PHE A 259 30.62 4.37 10.50
C PHE A 259 29.32 4.76 11.21
N ASP A 260 29.10 6.06 11.37
CA ASP A 260 27.80 6.55 11.80
C ASP A 260 26.89 6.60 10.57
N LEU A 261 25.67 6.09 10.71
CA LEU A 261 24.71 6.04 9.63
C LEU A 261 23.40 6.58 10.16
N HIS A 262 22.95 7.69 9.59
CA HIS A 262 21.67 8.26 9.92
C HIS A 262 20.56 7.26 9.61
N ILE A 263 19.64 7.08 10.56
CA ILE A 263 18.43 6.29 10.37
C ILE A 263 17.26 7.25 10.56
N PRO A 264 16.37 7.38 9.56
CA PRO A 264 15.22 8.27 9.70
C PRO A 264 14.37 7.85 10.90
N PRO A 265 13.70 8.80 11.57
CA PRO A 265 12.85 8.49 12.71
C PRO A 265 11.73 7.53 12.30
N LEU A 266 11.38 6.61 13.19
CA LEU A 266 10.35 5.61 12.94
C LEU A 266 8.96 6.23 12.76
N ILE A 267 8.68 7.27 13.55
CA ILE A 267 7.45 8.06 13.52
C ILE A 267 7.84 9.48 13.14
N ASP A 268 7.17 10.03 12.12
CA ASP A 268 7.35 11.40 11.70
C ASP A 268 6.71 12.41 12.66
N GLU A 269 6.99 13.69 12.45
CA GLU A 269 6.57 14.75 13.38
C GLU A 269 5.04 14.84 13.49
N ASP A 270 4.32 14.71 12.38
CA ASP A 270 2.86 14.79 12.33
C ASP A 270 2.19 13.63 13.09
N HIS A 271 2.81 12.45 13.09
CA HIS A 271 2.29 11.26 13.76
C HIS A 271 2.77 11.09 15.21
N GLU A 272 3.75 11.87 15.66
CA GLU A 272 4.14 11.88 17.08
C GLU A 272 3.02 12.49 17.94
N GLU A 273 2.21 13.43 17.42
CA GLU A 273 1.02 13.91 18.12
C GLU A 273 -0.02 12.80 18.35
N VAL A 274 -0.22 11.93 17.36
CA VAL A 274 -1.10 10.74 17.47
C VAL A 274 -0.58 9.82 18.58
N LYS A 275 0.72 9.55 18.62
CA LYS A 275 1.35 8.74 19.67
C LYS A 275 1.17 9.35 21.05
N VAL A 276 1.41 10.66 21.19
CA VAL A 276 1.25 11.39 22.45
C VAL A 276 -0.19 11.36 22.94
N ALA A 277 -1.18 11.46 22.04
CA ALA A 277 -2.60 11.37 22.41
C ALA A 277 -2.96 10.02 23.05
N VAL A 278 -2.42 8.91 22.53
CA VAL A 278 -2.62 7.57 23.10
C VAL A 278 -1.99 7.45 24.49
N VAL A 279 -0.75 7.94 24.65
CA VAL A 279 -0.02 7.93 25.94
C VAL A 279 -0.76 8.73 27.01
N ARG A 280 -1.25 9.94 26.66
CA ARG A 280 -2.03 10.77 27.59
C ARG A 280 -3.31 10.07 28.04
N SER A 281 -4.01 9.42 27.12
CA SER A 281 -5.24 8.69 27.44
C SER A 281 -5.02 7.57 28.46
N HIS A 282 -3.90 6.85 28.36
CA HIS A 282 -3.54 5.80 29.33
C HIS A 282 -3.28 6.36 30.72
N ASN A 283 -2.59 7.51 30.82
CA ASN A 283 -2.24 8.12 32.09
C ASN A 283 -3.44 8.73 32.84
N GLU A 284 -4.46 9.15 32.11
CA GLU A 284 -5.65 9.79 32.69
C GLU A 284 -6.61 8.78 33.35
N GLY A 285 -6.40 7.48 33.18
CA GLY A 285 -7.24 6.43 33.76
C GLY A 285 -8.64 6.43 33.15
N THR A 286 -8.89 5.56 32.19
CA THR A 286 -10.23 5.42 31.61
C THR A 286 -11.08 4.47 32.45
N ASP A 287 -12.35 4.79 32.63
CA ASP A 287 -13.33 3.84 33.16
C ASP A 287 -13.27 2.54 32.37
N ALA A 288 -13.14 1.41 33.07
CA ALA A 288 -13.10 0.10 32.45
C ALA A 288 -14.42 -0.14 31.71
N ILE A 289 -14.38 -0.21 30.37
CA ILE A 289 -15.52 -0.67 29.59
C ILE A 289 -15.66 -2.16 29.87
N ALA A 290 -16.77 -2.55 30.50
CA ALA A 290 -17.00 -3.91 30.94
C ALA A 290 -16.86 -4.90 29.76
N GLU A 291 -16.09 -5.96 29.96
CA GLU A 291 -15.93 -7.04 28.97
C GLU A 291 -17.30 -7.57 28.52
N SER A 292 -17.42 -7.74 27.21
CA SER A 292 -18.57 -8.37 26.55
C SER A 292 -18.82 -9.77 27.11
N ARG A 293 -20.08 -10.10 27.42
CA ARG A 293 -20.45 -11.48 27.77
C ARG A 293 -20.19 -12.36 26.55
N LYS A 294 -19.62 -13.56 26.76
CA LYS A 294 -19.44 -14.59 25.73
C LYS A 294 -20.79 -15.12 25.23
N LEU A 295 -21.49 -14.33 24.44
CA LEU A 295 -22.65 -14.74 23.67
C LEU A 295 -22.17 -15.45 22.40
N GLN A 296 -22.92 -16.44 21.93
CA GLN A 296 -22.65 -17.09 20.65
C GLN A 296 -23.30 -16.28 19.52
N ALA A 297 -22.57 -16.07 18.43
CA ALA A 297 -23.14 -15.43 17.26
C ALA A 297 -24.21 -16.33 16.64
N LYS A 298 -25.26 -15.69 16.14
CA LYS A 298 -26.36 -16.41 15.49
C LYS A 298 -26.04 -16.67 14.02
N LYS A 299 -26.49 -17.83 13.54
CA LYS A 299 -26.59 -18.08 12.11
C LYS A 299 -27.57 -17.09 11.51
N ASP A 300 -27.13 -16.39 10.46
CA ASP A 300 -28.04 -15.56 9.68
C ASP A 300 -29.08 -16.46 8.99
N PRO A 301 -30.32 -15.98 8.76
CA PRO A 301 -31.38 -16.77 8.14
C PRO A 301 -31.16 -17.06 6.64
N THR A 302 -30.17 -16.42 6.03
CA THR A 302 -29.83 -16.55 4.61
C THR A 302 -28.51 -17.31 4.47
N ASP A 303 -28.52 -18.44 3.77
CA ASP A 303 -27.30 -19.25 3.51
C ASP A 303 -26.67 -18.98 2.14
N SER A 304 -27.20 -18.02 1.38
CA SER A 304 -26.76 -17.75 0.00
C SER A 304 -26.00 -16.44 -0.12
N CYS A 305 -24.93 -16.49 -0.91
CA CYS A 305 -24.22 -15.32 -1.39
C CYS A 305 -25.17 -14.32 -2.06
N LEU A 306 -24.97 -13.03 -1.79
CA LEU A 306 -25.80 -11.96 -2.35
C LEU A 306 -24.92 -11.04 -3.21
N ALA A 307 -25.48 -10.54 -4.31
CA ALA A 307 -24.74 -9.73 -5.29
C ALA A 307 -25.56 -8.53 -5.76
N HIS A 308 -24.91 -7.38 -5.93
CA HIS A 308 -25.55 -6.16 -6.42
C HIS A 308 -24.64 -5.42 -7.40
N LYS A 309 -25.18 -5.14 -8.61
CA LYS A 309 -24.51 -4.37 -9.66
C LYS A 309 -25.13 -2.98 -9.75
N TYR A 310 -24.29 -1.95 -9.78
CA TYR A 310 -24.72 -0.57 -9.96
C TYR A 310 -23.60 0.24 -10.64
N ASN A 311 -23.88 0.87 -11.79
CA ASN A 311 -22.95 1.75 -12.52
C ASN A 311 -21.52 1.18 -12.69
N GLY A 312 -21.41 -0.05 -13.21
CA GLY A 312 -20.11 -0.72 -13.40
C GLY A 312 -19.46 -1.24 -12.11
N TRP A 313 -19.93 -0.81 -10.94
CA TRP A 313 -19.58 -1.40 -9.66
C TRP A 313 -20.38 -2.66 -9.38
N PHE A 314 -19.75 -3.59 -8.68
CA PHE A 314 -20.35 -4.84 -8.30
C PHE A 314 -19.90 -5.22 -6.88
N SER A 315 -20.85 -5.48 -5.99
CA SER A 315 -20.58 -6.01 -4.66
C SER A 315 -21.06 -7.44 -4.55
N VAL A 316 -20.26 -8.26 -3.87
CA VAL A 316 -20.63 -9.63 -3.49
C VAL A 316 -20.43 -9.73 -2.00
N THR A 317 -21.47 -10.09 -1.26
CA THR A 317 -21.39 -10.20 0.18
C THR A 317 -21.90 -11.55 0.65
N TYR A 318 -21.61 -11.86 1.92
CA TYR A 318 -22.02 -13.13 2.51
C TYR A 318 -21.45 -14.37 1.80
N VAL A 319 -20.18 -14.30 1.35
CA VAL A 319 -19.51 -15.46 0.75
C VAL A 319 -18.96 -16.34 1.87
N GLN A 320 -19.61 -17.48 2.09
CA GLN A 320 -19.19 -18.54 3.00
C GLN A 320 -19.72 -19.89 2.50
N LEU A 321 -19.15 -20.99 2.96
CA LEU A 321 -19.77 -22.31 2.82
C LEU A 321 -20.48 -22.66 4.13
N GLY A 322 -21.54 -23.45 4.04
CA GLY A 322 -22.07 -24.12 5.23
C GLY A 322 -21.04 -25.10 5.77
N CYS A 323 -21.00 -25.27 7.10
CA CYS A 323 -20.15 -26.28 7.72
C CYS A 323 -20.52 -27.66 7.20
N THR A 324 -19.56 -28.34 6.59
CA THR A 324 -19.66 -29.77 6.29
C THR A 324 -18.54 -30.45 7.03
N ASP A 325 -18.85 -31.43 7.86
CA ASP A 325 -17.93 -32.09 8.81
C ASP A 325 -16.68 -32.73 8.16
N ASN A 326 -16.56 -32.71 6.84
CA ASN A 326 -15.54 -33.40 6.06
C ASN A 326 -14.57 -32.48 5.29
N LEU A 327 -14.68 -31.15 5.35
CA LEU A 327 -13.76 -30.27 4.60
C LEU A 327 -12.60 -29.75 5.47
N SER A 328 -11.39 -29.89 4.94
CA SER A 328 -10.24 -29.14 5.44
C SER A 328 -10.45 -27.63 5.28
N LEU A 329 -9.73 -26.82 6.06
CA LEU A 329 -9.80 -25.36 5.94
C LEU A 329 -9.42 -24.90 4.54
N GLU A 330 -8.41 -25.51 3.91
CA GLU A 330 -7.99 -25.15 2.56
C GLU A 330 -9.09 -25.40 1.53
N GLU A 331 -9.79 -26.54 1.62
CA GLU A 331 -10.92 -26.86 0.73
C GLU A 331 -12.09 -25.90 0.93
N GLU A 332 -12.38 -25.52 2.17
CA GLU A 332 -13.41 -24.52 2.46
C GLU A 332 -13.06 -23.17 1.85
N VAL A 333 -11.83 -22.67 2.05
CA VAL A 333 -11.37 -21.41 1.45
C VAL A 333 -11.46 -21.50 -0.08
N ARG A 334 -11.01 -22.60 -0.70
CA ARG A 334 -11.12 -22.80 -2.15
C ARG A 334 -12.58 -22.79 -2.62
N GLY A 335 -13.49 -23.40 -1.86
CA GLY A 335 -14.91 -23.39 -2.17
C GLY A 335 -15.55 -22.01 -2.05
N CYS A 336 -15.18 -21.20 -1.05
CA CYS A 336 -15.60 -19.80 -0.95
C CYS A 336 -15.16 -18.98 -2.18
N PHE A 337 -13.91 -19.12 -2.61
CA PHE A 337 -13.41 -18.43 -3.81
C PHE A 337 -14.05 -18.96 -5.10
N LYS A 338 -14.40 -20.25 -5.17
CA LYS A 338 -15.16 -20.80 -6.29
C LYS A 338 -16.57 -20.18 -6.36
N LEU A 339 -17.27 -20.10 -5.23
CA LEU A 339 -18.58 -19.45 -5.14
C LEU A 339 -18.49 -17.97 -5.56
N LEU A 340 -17.48 -17.25 -5.07
CA LEU A 340 -17.23 -15.87 -5.46
C LEU A 340 -16.99 -15.75 -6.98
N LYS A 341 -16.20 -16.64 -7.57
CA LYS A 341 -15.93 -16.66 -9.02
C LYS A 341 -17.21 -16.88 -9.82
N GLU A 342 -18.07 -17.80 -9.39
CA GLU A 342 -19.36 -18.08 -10.04
C GLU A 342 -20.26 -16.84 -10.04
N GLN A 343 -20.35 -16.15 -8.89
CA GLN A 343 -21.13 -14.91 -8.75
C GLN A 343 -20.56 -13.76 -9.58
N LEU A 344 -19.24 -13.59 -9.64
CA LEU A 344 -18.62 -12.57 -10.51
C LEU A 344 -18.91 -12.87 -11.98
N SER A 345 -18.72 -14.14 -12.38
CA SER A 345 -18.87 -14.55 -13.78
C SER A 345 -20.30 -14.39 -14.28
N SER A 346 -21.32 -14.59 -13.44
CA SER A 346 -22.72 -14.42 -13.83
C SER A 346 -23.08 -12.97 -14.20
N PHE A 347 -22.25 -11.99 -13.83
CA PHE A 347 -22.42 -10.58 -14.19
C PHE A 347 -21.32 -10.06 -15.14
N GLY A 348 -20.47 -10.94 -15.69
CA GLY A 348 -19.39 -10.57 -16.61
C GLY A 348 -18.11 -10.07 -15.93
N TYR A 349 -17.99 -10.24 -14.60
CA TYR A 349 -16.80 -9.85 -13.84
C TYR A 349 -15.87 -11.05 -13.61
N GLY A 350 -14.68 -10.76 -13.10
CA GLY A 350 -13.65 -11.75 -12.77
C GLY A 350 -12.72 -11.20 -11.69
N PHE A 351 -11.80 -12.02 -11.17
CA PHE A 351 -10.92 -11.62 -10.05
C PHE A 351 -10.04 -10.40 -10.34
N SER A 352 -9.68 -10.17 -11.61
CA SER A 352 -8.94 -8.97 -12.03
C SER A 352 -9.70 -7.66 -11.80
N HIS A 353 -11.03 -7.72 -11.71
CA HIS A 353 -11.93 -6.58 -11.48
C HIS A 353 -12.14 -6.28 -10.00
N ILE A 354 -11.75 -7.18 -9.09
CA ILE A 354 -11.91 -6.95 -7.65
C ILE A 354 -10.95 -5.83 -7.23
N VAL A 355 -11.48 -4.88 -6.46
CA VAL A 355 -10.74 -3.73 -5.91
C VAL A 355 -10.53 -3.85 -4.40
N ASN A 356 -11.47 -4.48 -3.69
CA ASN A 356 -11.42 -4.64 -2.24
C ASN A 356 -12.02 -6.00 -1.81
N ILE A 357 -11.40 -6.67 -0.83
CA ILE A 357 -11.92 -7.87 -0.15
C ILE A 357 -11.79 -7.70 1.36
N ASN A 358 -12.84 -8.03 2.10
CA ASN A 358 -12.73 -8.21 3.55
C ASN A 358 -12.84 -9.70 3.88
N LEU A 359 -11.90 -10.21 4.69
CA LEU A 359 -11.94 -11.58 5.19
C LEU A 359 -12.18 -11.57 6.69
N PHE A 360 -13.22 -12.27 7.11
CA PHE A 360 -13.58 -12.48 8.50
C PHE A 360 -13.26 -13.92 8.87
N LEU A 361 -12.41 -14.10 9.87
CA LEU A 361 -12.00 -15.41 10.36
C LEU A 361 -12.60 -15.67 11.74
N SER A 362 -12.93 -16.92 12.05
CA SER A 362 -13.33 -17.31 13.42
C SER A 362 -12.13 -17.42 14.37
N SER A 363 -10.92 -17.62 13.83
CA SER A 363 -9.65 -17.60 14.57
C SER A 363 -8.54 -17.02 13.69
N MET A 364 -7.67 -16.21 14.28
CA MET A 364 -6.48 -15.69 13.59
C MET A 364 -5.40 -16.78 13.39
N ASP A 365 -5.51 -17.93 14.04
CA ASP A 365 -4.64 -19.09 13.79
C ASP A 365 -4.78 -19.64 12.36
N PHE A 366 -5.92 -19.38 11.72
CA PHE A 366 -6.19 -19.77 10.33
C PHE A 366 -5.51 -18.86 9.31
N PHE A 367 -5.02 -17.69 9.72
CA PHE A 367 -4.47 -16.67 8.84
C PHE A 367 -3.35 -17.18 7.90
N PRO A 368 -2.33 -17.94 8.35
CA PRO A 368 -1.29 -18.43 7.46
C PRO A 368 -1.82 -19.37 6.37
N GLN A 369 -2.71 -20.30 6.74
CA GLN A 369 -3.29 -21.28 5.80
C GLN A 369 -4.23 -20.59 4.79
N VAL A 370 -5.08 -19.67 5.26
CA VAL A 370 -5.97 -18.88 4.40
C VAL A 370 -5.15 -18.03 3.42
N ASN A 371 -4.06 -17.40 3.87
CA ASN A 371 -3.18 -16.61 2.99
C ASN A 371 -2.52 -17.45 1.90
N ALA A 372 -2.07 -18.66 2.23
CA ALA A 372 -1.48 -19.57 1.26
C ALA A 372 -2.47 -19.88 0.13
N VAL A 373 -3.72 -20.21 0.46
CA VAL A 373 -4.78 -20.46 -0.53
C VAL A 373 -5.18 -19.19 -1.27
N TYR A 374 -5.39 -18.08 -0.56
CA TYR A 374 -5.74 -16.77 -1.13
C TYR A 374 -4.75 -16.35 -2.22
N SER A 375 -3.45 -16.50 -1.95
CA SER A 375 -2.40 -16.11 -2.87
C SER A 375 -2.42 -16.85 -4.21
N SER A 376 -3.09 -18.01 -4.29
CA SER A 376 -3.25 -18.78 -5.55
C SER A 376 -4.33 -18.21 -6.48
N PHE A 377 -5.19 -17.31 -5.99
CA PHE A 377 -6.27 -16.70 -6.79
C PHE A 377 -5.89 -15.34 -7.39
N PHE A 378 -4.79 -14.73 -6.92
CA PHE A 378 -4.34 -13.42 -7.35
C PHE A 378 -2.86 -13.44 -7.73
N GLY A 379 -2.54 -12.80 -8.85
CA GLY A 379 -1.17 -12.65 -9.33
C GLY A 379 -0.41 -11.53 -8.62
N THR A 380 0.14 -10.62 -9.41
CA THR A 380 1.09 -9.61 -8.95
C THR A 380 0.42 -8.42 -8.26
N SER A 381 -0.87 -8.19 -8.54
CA SER A 381 -1.69 -7.10 -8.02
C SER A 381 -3.02 -7.60 -7.41
N PRO A 382 -2.99 -8.24 -6.21
CA PRO A 382 -4.22 -8.60 -5.48
C PRO A 382 -5.08 -7.36 -5.16
N PRO A 383 -6.36 -7.49 -4.76
CA PRO A 383 -7.18 -6.35 -4.32
C PRO A 383 -6.78 -5.83 -2.94
N ALA A 384 -7.22 -4.62 -2.59
CA ALA A 384 -7.13 -4.11 -1.22
C ALA A 384 -7.83 -5.04 -0.24
N ARG A 385 -7.30 -5.14 0.98
CA ARG A 385 -7.66 -6.20 1.92
C ARG A 385 -7.64 -5.76 3.37
N ALA A 386 -8.68 -6.13 4.11
CA ALA A 386 -8.64 -6.26 5.57
C ALA A 386 -8.94 -7.72 5.95
N CYS A 387 -8.24 -8.24 6.95
CA CYS A 387 -8.43 -9.60 7.42
C CYS A 387 -8.40 -9.64 8.94
N VAL A 388 -9.56 -9.81 9.56
CA VAL A 388 -9.73 -9.72 11.02
C VAL A 388 -10.42 -10.97 11.56
N ALA A 389 -10.10 -11.35 12.80
CA ALA A 389 -10.82 -12.42 13.47
C ALA A 389 -12.01 -11.83 14.21
N VAL A 390 -13.20 -12.35 13.97
CA VAL A 390 -14.46 -11.92 14.59
C VAL A 390 -15.16 -13.13 15.22
N ASP A 391 -16.16 -12.88 16.06
CA ASP A 391 -16.90 -13.95 16.74
C ASP A 391 -17.96 -14.56 15.81
N LEU A 392 -17.53 -15.16 14.68
CA LEU A 392 -18.41 -15.84 13.72
C LEU A 392 -19.22 -16.97 14.39
N PRO A 393 -20.38 -17.37 13.82
CA PRO A 393 -21.13 -18.55 14.26
C PRO A 393 -20.24 -19.80 14.32
N GLU A 394 -20.50 -20.70 15.27
CA GLU A 394 -19.59 -21.81 15.62
C GLU A 394 -19.18 -22.71 14.45
N ASP A 395 -20.04 -22.82 13.44
CA ASP A 395 -19.86 -23.70 12.30
C ASP A 395 -19.23 -22.99 11.08
N ILE A 396 -19.00 -21.68 11.17
CA ILE A 396 -18.40 -20.88 10.10
C ILE A 396 -16.96 -20.54 10.46
N ARG A 397 -15.99 -21.02 9.66
CA ARG A 397 -14.59 -20.71 9.89
C ARG A 397 -14.13 -19.44 9.18
N ILE A 398 -14.70 -19.17 8.00
CA ILE A 398 -14.37 -18.03 7.14
C ILE A 398 -15.62 -17.45 6.47
N ARG A 399 -15.69 -16.12 6.41
CA ARG A 399 -16.67 -15.34 5.63
C ARG A 399 -15.94 -14.23 4.89
N LEU A 400 -16.34 -13.90 3.67
CA LEU A 400 -15.77 -12.76 2.95
C LEU A 400 -16.82 -11.93 2.20
N ASP A 401 -16.47 -10.68 1.95
CA ASP A 401 -17.14 -9.81 0.99
C ASP A 401 -16.14 -9.20 0.01
N CYS A 402 -16.60 -8.82 -1.17
CA CYS A 402 -15.77 -8.14 -2.15
C CYS A 402 -16.51 -7.00 -2.86
N ILE A 403 -15.73 -6.04 -3.33
CA ILE A 403 -16.15 -4.99 -4.25
C ILE A 403 -15.30 -5.13 -5.51
N ALA A 404 -15.95 -5.09 -6.66
CA ALA A 404 -15.36 -5.13 -7.98
C ALA A 404 -15.86 -3.96 -8.84
N PHE A 405 -15.08 -3.62 -9.85
CA PHE A 405 -15.43 -2.58 -10.81
C PHE A 405 -14.98 -2.96 -12.22
N SER A 406 -15.85 -2.65 -13.18
CA SER A 406 -15.59 -2.71 -14.62
C SER A 406 -16.40 -1.60 -15.28
N GLN A 407 -15.81 -0.88 -16.24
CA GLN A 407 -16.60 0.02 -17.09
C GLN A 407 -17.48 -0.82 -18.02
N ASP A 408 -18.78 -0.49 -18.09
CA ASP A 408 -19.69 -1.02 -19.10
C ASP A 408 -19.52 -0.17 -20.39
N THR A 409 -19.14 -0.80 -21.51
CA THR A 409 -19.22 -0.38 -22.94
C THR A 409 -18.13 0.48 -23.64
N GLU A 410 -17.53 -0.17 -24.67
CA GLU A 410 -17.07 0.20 -26.04
C GLU A 410 -16.64 1.61 -26.50
N SER A 411 -16.79 2.71 -25.77
CA SER A 411 -16.66 4.07 -26.36
C SER A 411 -15.74 5.06 -25.64
N SER A 412 -14.73 4.61 -24.90
CA SER A 412 -13.73 5.50 -24.29
C SER A 412 -12.31 5.01 -24.52
N ALA A 413 -11.51 5.79 -25.25
CA ALA A 413 -10.10 5.50 -25.54
C ALA A 413 -9.18 5.56 -24.30
N ASN A 414 -9.70 5.96 -23.14
CA ASN A 414 -9.02 5.89 -21.85
C ASN A 414 -9.74 4.89 -20.96
N LYS A 415 -9.26 3.64 -20.95
CA LYS A 415 -9.61 2.66 -19.92
C LYS A 415 -9.08 3.19 -18.59
N ASP A 416 -9.95 3.55 -17.65
CA ASP A 416 -9.55 3.70 -16.24
C ASP A 416 -9.27 2.30 -15.69
N VAL A 417 -8.11 1.77 -16.07
CA VAL A 417 -7.58 0.52 -15.54
C VAL A 417 -7.33 0.75 -14.06
N ARG A 418 -7.96 -0.08 -13.21
CA ARG A 418 -7.65 -0.15 -11.78
C ARG A 418 -6.15 -0.03 -11.59
N GLN A 419 -5.68 0.92 -10.80
CA GLN A 419 -4.26 1.05 -10.45
C GLN A 419 -4.05 0.44 -9.07
N ALA A 420 -2.92 -0.20 -8.83
CA ALA A 420 -2.59 -0.69 -7.51
C ALA A 420 -1.16 -0.36 -7.14
N LEU A 421 -0.95 -0.14 -5.84
CA LEU A 421 0.36 -0.02 -5.24
C LEU A 421 0.52 -1.17 -4.25
N HIS A 422 1.47 -2.06 -4.51
CA HIS A 422 1.82 -3.15 -3.62
C HIS A 422 3.27 -2.95 -3.17
N VAL A 423 3.47 -2.69 -1.88
CA VAL A 423 4.80 -2.61 -1.27
C VAL A 423 5.12 -3.96 -0.65
N GLN A 424 6.19 -4.59 -1.11
CA GLN A 424 6.67 -5.88 -0.60
C GLN A 424 8.11 -5.84 -0.08
N SER A 425 8.82 -4.73 -0.30
CA SER A 425 10.19 -4.52 0.17
C SER A 425 10.27 -4.12 1.64
N GLN A 426 11.41 -4.43 2.27
CA GLN A 426 11.83 -3.82 3.53
C GLN A 426 12.45 -2.46 3.24
N SER A 427 11.96 -1.42 3.90
CA SER A 427 12.43 -0.03 3.74
C SER A 427 12.30 0.73 5.07
N TYR A 428 12.71 1.99 5.15
CA TYR A 428 12.34 2.84 6.28
C TYR A 428 10.99 3.55 6.10
N TRP A 429 10.41 3.49 4.90
CA TRP A 429 9.24 4.28 4.54
C TRP A 429 7.92 3.54 4.77
N ALA A 430 7.68 2.40 4.14
CA ALA A 430 6.45 1.64 4.37
C ALA A 430 6.76 0.17 4.61
N PRO A 431 5.98 -0.51 5.46
CA PRO A 431 6.13 -1.95 5.65
C PRO A 431 5.67 -2.69 4.40
N ALA A 432 6.12 -3.94 4.25
CA ALA A 432 5.45 -4.85 3.34
C ALA A 432 4.02 -5.10 3.86
N ASN A 433 3.03 -4.79 3.03
CA ASN A 433 1.66 -4.75 3.49
C ASN A 433 1.02 -6.12 3.59
N ILE A 434 0.01 -6.23 4.45
CA ILE A 434 -0.84 -7.41 4.54
C ILE A 434 -1.79 -7.51 3.32
N GLY A 435 -1.90 -6.46 2.51
CA GLY A 435 -2.53 -6.45 1.21
C GLY A 435 -2.14 -5.18 0.42
N PRO A 436 -2.34 -5.17 -0.91
CA PRO A 436 -2.03 -4.01 -1.73
C PRO A 436 -3.04 -2.88 -1.55
N TYR A 437 -2.74 -1.70 -2.07
CA TYR A 437 -3.69 -0.59 -2.16
C TYR A 437 -4.26 -0.56 -3.57
N SER A 438 -5.55 -0.27 -3.71
CA SER A 438 -6.23 -0.33 -5.01
C SER A 438 -7.03 0.93 -5.28
N GLN A 439 -6.80 1.52 -6.44
CA GLN A 439 -7.51 2.70 -6.94
C GLN A 439 -8.30 2.34 -8.20
N VAL A 440 -9.50 2.91 -8.30
CA VAL A 440 -10.34 2.87 -9.50
C VAL A 440 -10.98 4.23 -9.68
N GLY A 441 -10.71 4.87 -10.82
CA GLY A 441 -11.12 6.24 -11.08
C GLY A 441 -10.74 7.14 -9.91
N GLU A 442 -11.75 7.73 -9.29
CA GLU A 442 -11.59 8.69 -8.19
C GLU A 442 -11.66 8.06 -6.79
N ARG A 443 -11.88 6.74 -6.66
CA ARG A 443 -11.94 6.03 -5.37
C ARG A 443 -10.69 5.21 -5.10
N ILE A 444 -10.20 5.27 -3.86
CA ILE A 444 -8.99 4.58 -3.41
C ILE A 444 -9.33 3.73 -2.18
N PHE A 445 -9.22 2.42 -2.33
CA PHE A 445 -9.33 1.45 -1.24
C PHE A 445 -7.93 1.17 -0.69
N ILE A 446 -7.73 1.45 0.59
CA ILE A 446 -6.47 1.19 1.28
C ILE A 446 -6.66 -0.02 2.20
N SER A 447 -5.79 -1.03 2.04
CA SER A 447 -5.76 -2.22 2.90
C SER A 447 -5.67 -1.85 4.37
N GLY A 448 -6.11 -2.76 5.25
CA GLY A 448 -5.92 -2.62 6.69
C GLY A 448 -4.45 -2.43 7.06
N GLN A 449 -4.14 -1.31 7.71
CA GLN A 449 -2.80 -0.96 8.17
C GLN A 449 -2.66 -1.28 9.66
N ILE A 450 -1.79 -2.23 9.97
CA ILE A 450 -1.34 -2.49 11.36
C ILE A 450 -0.01 -1.78 11.62
N GLY A 451 0.34 -1.61 12.89
CA GLY A 451 1.51 -0.86 13.34
C GLY A 451 2.88 -1.52 13.12
N LEU A 452 3.16 -2.03 11.92
CA LEU A 452 4.44 -2.67 11.60
C LEU A 452 5.58 -1.67 11.49
N ILE A 453 6.75 -2.03 12.00
CA ILE A 453 8.01 -1.33 11.79
C ILE A 453 8.47 -1.62 10.35
N PRO A 454 8.58 -0.60 9.47
CA PRO A 454 8.89 -0.79 8.06
C PRO A 454 10.18 -1.59 7.79
N SER A 455 11.23 -1.32 8.56
CA SER A 455 12.57 -1.87 8.32
C SER A 455 12.71 -3.36 8.65
N SER A 456 11.78 -3.90 9.45
CA SER A 456 11.83 -5.30 9.93
C SER A 456 10.56 -6.10 9.64
N ILE A 457 9.44 -5.43 9.30
CA ILE A 457 8.11 -6.04 9.11
C ILE A 457 7.66 -6.82 10.37
N THR A 458 8.02 -6.27 11.53
CA THR A 458 7.61 -6.77 12.86
C THR A 458 6.78 -5.73 13.60
N LEU A 459 5.98 -6.18 14.57
CA LEU A 459 5.32 -5.28 15.52
C LEU A 459 6.34 -4.76 16.55
N PRO A 460 6.10 -3.60 17.17
CA PRO A 460 6.96 -3.08 18.23
C PRO A 460 7.20 -4.11 19.34
N ASN A 461 8.45 -4.21 19.80
CA ASN A 461 8.83 -5.07 20.90
C ASN A 461 9.68 -4.27 21.90
N PRO A 462 9.21 -4.03 23.14
CA PRO A 462 7.94 -4.51 23.71
C PRO A 462 6.69 -3.92 23.01
N PRO A 463 5.53 -4.61 23.08
CA PRO A 463 4.28 -4.10 22.50
C PRO A 463 3.93 -2.71 23.03
N SER A 464 3.43 -1.85 22.15
CA SER A 464 3.08 -0.46 22.47
C SER A 464 1.91 0.00 21.62
N LEU A 465 0.73 0.14 22.25
CA LEU A 465 -0.47 0.64 21.56
C LEU A 465 -0.21 2.00 20.91
N ALA A 466 0.52 2.88 21.60
CA ALA A 466 0.82 4.22 21.10
C ALA A 466 1.68 4.20 19.84
N THR A 467 2.70 3.34 19.81
CA THR A 467 3.56 3.17 18.64
C THR A 467 2.80 2.50 17.49
N GLU A 468 2.02 1.45 17.78
CA GLU A 468 1.23 0.76 16.76
C GLU A 468 0.17 1.67 16.14
N THR A 469 -0.51 2.47 16.97
CA THR A 469 -1.53 3.43 16.50
C THR A 469 -0.90 4.50 15.61
N ALA A 470 0.21 5.11 16.03
CA ALA A 470 0.88 6.12 15.21
C ALA A 470 1.39 5.54 13.88
N LEU A 471 1.98 4.34 13.89
CA LEU A 471 2.42 3.68 12.66
C LEU A 471 1.25 3.31 11.74
N ALA A 472 0.13 2.80 12.26
CA ALA A 472 -1.04 2.47 11.46
C ALA A 472 -1.61 3.71 10.72
N PHE A 473 -1.59 4.87 11.38
CA PHE A 473 -2.02 6.14 10.80
C PHE A 473 -1.01 6.64 9.75
N GLN A 474 0.27 6.62 10.11
CA GLN A 474 1.38 7.04 9.24
C GLN A 474 1.43 6.22 7.95
N HIS A 475 1.21 4.91 8.01
CA HIS A 475 1.21 4.06 6.83
C HIS A 475 0.07 4.42 5.88
N VAL A 476 -1.11 4.80 6.39
CA VAL A 476 -2.19 5.32 5.54
C VAL A 476 -1.76 6.60 4.83
N ASP A 477 -1.18 7.57 5.54
CA ASP A 477 -0.78 8.85 4.93
C ASP A 477 0.34 8.71 3.91
N ARG A 478 1.34 7.87 4.21
CA ARG A 478 2.43 7.55 3.27
C ARG A 478 1.86 6.99 1.95
N VAL A 479 0.88 6.10 2.03
CA VAL A 479 0.23 5.52 0.85
C VAL A 479 -0.52 6.57 0.05
N VAL A 480 -1.32 7.38 0.74
CA VAL A 480 -2.06 8.48 0.14
C VAL A 480 -1.10 9.44 -0.57
N GLU A 481 0.03 9.77 0.04
CA GLU A 481 1.01 10.70 -0.52
C GLU A 481 1.67 10.16 -1.79
N VAL A 482 1.97 8.86 -1.88
CA VAL A 482 2.50 8.27 -3.12
C VAL A 482 1.45 8.12 -4.22
N LEU A 483 0.17 7.96 -3.86
CA LEU A 483 -0.93 7.91 -4.83
C LEU A 483 -1.38 9.31 -5.28
N LYS A 484 -1.05 10.36 -4.52
CA LYS A 484 -1.36 11.74 -4.86
C LYS A 484 -0.64 12.15 -6.14
N ASN A 485 -1.43 12.43 -7.16
CA ASN A 485 -0.95 13.00 -8.41
C ASN A 485 -1.81 14.20 -8.78
N SER A 486 -1.46 15.38 -8.27
CA SER A 486 -2.16 16.65 -8.49
C SER A 486 -3.62 16.69 -7.99
N TRP A 487 -3.92 15.95 -6.92
CA TRP A 487 -5.24 15.91 -6.27
C TRP A 487 -5.12 16.12 -4.76
N ASP A 488 -6.17 16.68 -4.15
CA ASP A 488 -6.17 17.07 -2.73
C ASP A 488 -6.58 15.88 -1.84
N GLY A 489 -7.69 15.25 -2.24
CA GLY A 489 -8.21 13.99 -1.70
C GLY A 489 -8.72 14.04 -0.27
N TYR A 490 -9.69 13.17 -0.01
CA TYR A 490 -10.46 13.18 1.21
C TYR A 490 -10.75 11.76 1.67
N ASN A 491 -10.47 11.49 2.94
CA ASN A 491 -10.93 10.26 3.56
C ASN A 491 -12.46 10.33 3.73
N GLN A 492 -13.17 9.35 3.17
CA GLN A 492 -14.63 9.24 3.28
C GLN A 492 -15.05 8.29 4.42
N SER A 493 -14.26 7.26 4.73
CA SER A 493 -14.60 6.27 5.75
C SER A 493 -13.36 5.68 6.40
N SER A 494 -13.35 5.63 7.73
CA SER A 494 -12.34 4.96 8.54
C SER A 494 -12.97 3.90 9.44
N ILE A 495 -12.45 2.68 9.36
CA ILE A 495 -12.73 1.60 10.29
C ILE A 495 -11.47 1.34 11.11
N TYR A 496 -11.57 1.50 12.43
CA TYR A 496 -10.53 1.14 13.38
C TYR A 496 -10.91 -0.20 14.02
N TRP A 497 -10.22 -1.25 13.63
CA TRP A 497 -10.35 -2.56 14.25
C TRP A 497 -9.44 -2.62 15.47
N LEU A 498 -9.96 -3.11 16.59
CA LEU A 498 -9.25 -3.21 17.87
C LEU A 498 -9.28 -4.66 18.34
N ASP A 499 -8.17 -5.18 18.85
CA ASP A 499 -8.14 -6.51 19.47
C ASP A 499 -8.84 -6.55 20.84
N ASP A 500 -8.85 -5.41 21.54
CA ASP A 500 -9.44 -5.24 22.86
C ASP A 500 -10.21 -3.91 22.95
N VAL A 501 -11.36 -3.97 23.64
CA VAL A 501 -12.19 -2.78 23.93
C VAL A 501 -11.46 -1.80 24.85
N ALA A 502 -10.52 -2.26 25.67
CA ALA A 502 -9.68 -1.41 26.53
C ALA A 502 -8.87 -0.37 25.71
N ASN A 503 -8.54 -0.68 24.45
CA ASN A 503 -7.78 0.20 23.57
C ASN A 503 -8.63 1.34 22.97
N LEU A 504 -9.96 1.24 23.04
CA LEU A 504 -10.91 2.14 22.35
C LEU A 504 -10.67 3.61 22.66
N ASN A 505 -10.66 3.97 23.94
CA ASN A 505 -10.58 5.38 24.34
C ASN A 505 -9.26 6.01 23.90
N ALA A 506 -8.15 5.26 23.98
CA ALA A 506 -6.85 5.78 23.61
C ALA A 506 -6.72 5.98 22.09
N VAL A 507 -7.19 5.01 21.30
CA VAL A 507 -7.22 5.12 19.83
C VAL A 507 -8.17 6.21 19.36
N ARG A 508 -9.34 6.37 20.01
CA ARG A 508 -10.29 7.45 19.72
C ARG A 508 -9.68 8.83 19.90
N ARG A 509 -8.94 9.06 20.99
CA ARG A 509 -8.22 10.33 21.19
C ARG A 509 -7.17 10.57 20.11
N ALA A 510 -6.47 9.52 19.70
CA ALA A 510 -5.56 9.58 18.55
C ALA A 510 -6.30 10.02 17.27
N ALA A 511 -7.46 9.43 16.98
CA ALA A 511 -8.32 9.79 15.83
C ALA A 511 -8.94 11.20 15.92
N GLN A 512 -9.02 11.79 17.12
CA GLN A 512 -9.45 13.18 17.32
C GLN A 512 -8.29 14.17 17.11
N ALA A 513 -7.07 13.83 17.53
CA ALA A 513 -5.88 14.62 17.28
C ALA A 513 -5.46 14.58 15.79
N TYR A 514 -5.74 13.47 15.12
CA TYR A 514 -5.37 13.24 13.74
C TYR A 514 -6.26 13.99 12.73
N SER A 515 -5.62 14.75 11.85
CA SER A 515 -6.34 15.62 10.90
C SER A 515 -6.84 14.91 9.63
N GLY A 516 -6.23 13.77 9.24
CA GLY A 516 -6.55 13.07 8.00
C GLY A 516 -7.97 12.48 7.96
N ASP A 517 -8.61 12.28 9.11
CA ASP A 517 -9.96 11.70 9.21
C ASP A 517 -11.05 12.76 9.45
N LYS A 518 -10.77 14.05 9.27
CA LYS A 518 -11.74 15.14 9.54
C LYS A 518 -13.05 15.02 8.77
N SER A 519 -13.01 14.55 7.53
CA SER A 519 -14.18 14.39 6.67
C SER A 519 -14.76 12.97 6.68
N ALA A 520 -14.14 12.03 7.38
CA ALA A 520 -14.49 10.61 7.31
C ALA A 520 -15.58 10.25 8.32
N VAL A 521 -16.47 9.33 7.96
CA VAL A 521 -17.25 8.59 8.95
C VAL A 521 -16.32 7.67 9.75
N LYS A 522 -16.46 7.65 11.08
CA LYS A 522 -15.51 6.95 11.96
C LYS A 522 -16.19 5.84 12.76
N MET A 523 -15.75 4.61 12.55
CA MET A 523 -16.26 3.44 13.27
C MET A 523 -15.12 2.72 13.99
N PHE A 524 -15.34 2.39 15.25
CA PHE A 524 -14.43 1.60 16.07
C PHE A 524 -15.10 0.25 16.38
N ALA A 525 -14.44 -0.84 16.02
CA ALA A 525 -14.95 -2.18 16.23
C ALA A 525 -13.93 -3.02 16.99
N ALA A 526 -14.27 -3.40 18.23
CA ALA A 526 -13.50 -4.38 18.97
C ALA A 526 -13.85 -5.78 18.45
N VAL A 527 -12.83 -6.55 18.08
CA VAL A 527 -12.97 -7.86 17.45
C VAL A 527 -12.19 -8.92 18.24
N LYS A 528 -12.15 -10.14 17.74
CA LYS A 528 -11.55 -11.26 18.49
C LYS A 528 -10.04 -11.23 18.49
N ALA A 529 -9.43 -10.88 17.36
CA ALA A 529 -7.99 -10.70 17.20
C ALA A 529 -7.67 -10.05 15.84
N LEU A 530 -6.48 -9.46 15.73
CA LEU A 530 -5.95 -8.88 14.50
C LEU A 530 -4.70 -9.65 14.01
N PRO A 531 -4.30 -9.50 12.74
CA PRO A 531 -3.13 -10.17 12.20
C PRO A 531 -1.87 -9.91 13.01
N LYS A 532 -1.02 -10.93 13.14
CA LYS A 532 0.26 -10.89 13.90
C LYS A 532 0.12 -10.52 15.38
N GLY A 533 -1.10 -10.45 15.94
CA GLY A 533 -1.32 -10.00 17.31
C GLY A 533 -1.22 -8.48 17.47
N ALA A 534 -1.49 -7.72 16.40
CA ALA A 534 -1.57 -6.27 16.48
C ALA A 534 -2.72 -5.83 17.39
N MET A 535 -2.58 -4.66 18.01
CA MET A 535 -3.64 -4.07 18.85
C MET A 535 -4.63 -3.21 18.07
N ILE A 536 -4.21 -2.74 16.89
CA ILE A 536 -5.01 -1.87 16.02
C ILE A 536 -4.74 -2.17 14.54
N GLU A 537 -5.80 -2.15 13.74
CA GLU A 537 -5.75 -2.08 12.28
C GLU A 537 -6.62 -0.91 11.79
N LYS A 538 -6.06 0.01 11.00
CA LYS A 538 -6.78 1.13 10.37
C LYS A 538 -7.07 0.80 8.91
N GLN A 539 -8.34 0.74 8.53
CA GLN A 539 -8.79 0.55 7.14
C GLN A 539 -9.51 1.81 6.67
N VAL A 540 -9.22 2.27 5.45
CA VAL A 540 -9.78 3.54 4.94
C VAL A 540 -10.24 3.47 3.48
N LEU A 541 -11.22 4.31 3.15
CA LEU A 541 -11.70 4.56 1.79
C LEU A 541 -11.56 6.06 1.48
N TYR A 542 -10.74 6.37 0.48
CA TYR A 542 -10.47 7.73 0.02
C TYR A 542 -11.18 8.05 -1.29
N HIS A 543 -11.43 9.33 -1.49
CA HIS A 543 -11.75 9.92 -2.79
C HIS A 543 -10.66 10.91 -3.18
N THR A 544 -10.29 11.00 -4.46
CA THR A 544 -9.27 11.96 -4.96
C THR A 544 -9.73 13.42 -4.84
N GLY A 545 -11.04 13.64 -4.68
CA GLY A 545 -11.65 14.97 -4.67
C GLY A 545 -11.81 15.60 -6.06
N ARG A 546 -11.57 14.81 -7.12
CA ARG A 546 -11.84 15.19 -8.50
C ARG A 546 -13.18 14.61 -8.94
N VAL A 547 -13.94 15.41 -9.67
CA VAL A 547 -15.25 15.02 -10.21
C VAL A 547 -15.31 15.43 -11.67
N TRP A 548 -15.94 14.59 -12.49
CA TRP A 548 -16.18 14.89 -13.90
C TRP A 548 -17.54 15.56 -14.07
N ILE A 549 -17.55 16.76 -14.66
CA ILE A 549 -18.77 17.53 -14.92
C ILE A 549 -18.87 17.79 -16.42
N SER A 550 -20.07 17.66 -16.99
CA SER A 550 -20.32 18.04 -18.38
C SER A 550 -20.31 19.57 -18.51
N ASP A 551 -19.38 20.10 -19.29
CA ASP A 551 -19.33 21.52 -19.64
C ASP A 551 -20.34 21.76 -20.77
N VAL A 552 -21.57 22.09 -20.38
CA VAL A 552 -22.64 22.44 -21.31
C VAL A 552 -22.56 23.95 -21.52
N ASP A 553 -21.90 24.39 -22.58
CA ASP A 553 -22.01 25.77 -23.03
C ASP A 553 -23.45 26.00 -23.52
N GLU A 554 -24.25 26.78 -22.78
CA GLU A 554 -25.52 27.32 -23.28
C GLU A 554 -25.24 28.44 -24.32
N GLY A 555 -24.71 28.04 -25.47
CA GLY A 555 -24.62 28.90 -26.65
C GLY A 555 -25.97 29.03 -27.36
N ASP A 556 -26.13 30.10 -28.14
CA ASP A 556 -27.36 30.48 -28.88
C ASP A 556 -27.82 29.41 -29.93
N ASP A 557 -27.02 28.36 -30.17
CA ASP A 557 -27.24 27.33 -31.20
C ASP A 557 -27.72 25.97 -30.64
N GLY A 558 -28.05 25.86 -29.34
CA GLY A 558 -28.56 24.64 -28.70
C GLY A 558 -27.47 23.75 -28.05
N PRO A 559 -27.84 22.68 -27.34
CA PRO A 559 -26.90 21.91 -26.53
C PRO A 559 -25.89 21.15 -27.41
N SER A 560 -24.61 21.52 -27.33
CA SER A 560 -23.48 20.74 -27.82
C SER A 560 -23.23 19.53 -26.90
N GLU A 561 -22.64 18.45 -27.42
CA GLU A 561 -22.09 17.37 -26.58
C GLU A 561 -21.00 17.98 -25.70
N GLY A 562 -21.33 18.24 -24.43
CA GLY A 562 -20.45 18.92 -23.50
C GLY A 562 -19.17 18.12 -23.24
N ASN A 563 -18.02 18.79 -23.33
CA ASN A 563 -16.76 18.18 -22.93
C ASN A 563 -16.81 17.88 -21.43
N LEU A 564 -16.38 16.68 -21.00
CA LEU A 564 -16.22 16.37 -19.59
C LEU A 564 -14.98 17.12 -19.06
N VAL A 565 -15.18 18.01 -18.10
CA VAL A 565 -14.11 18.76 -17.43
C VAL A 565 -13.98 18.26 -16.00
N GLN A 566 -12.74 18.09 -15.55
CA GLN A 566 -12.44 17.65 -14.19
C GLN A 566 -12.41 18.86 -13.23
N LYS A 567 -13.29 18.87 -12.24
CA LYS A 567 -13.39 19.90 -11.21
C LYS A 567 -12.94 19.35 -9.85
N ARG A 568 -12.33 20.20 -9.03
CA ARG A 568 -12.04 19.91 -7.62
C ARG A 568 -13.26 20.23 -6.76
N THR A 569 -13.56 19.35 -5.80
CA THR A 569 -14.69 19.52 -4.89
C THR A 569 -14.24 19.44 -3.42
N LYS A 570 -15.14 19.79 -2.50
CA LYS A 570 -14.91 19.75 -1.05
C LYS A 570 -15.65 18.58 -0.43
N ALA A 571 -15.03 17.98 0.58
CA ALA A 571 -15.69 16.99 1.41
C ALA A 571 -16.45 17.63 2.58
N ASN A 572 -17.60 17.05 2.88
CA ASN A 572 -18.47 17.42 3.98
C ASN A 572 -18.80 16.18 4.80
N LEU A 573 -18.75 16.33 6.13
CA LEU A 573 -19.23 15.33 7.07
C LEU A 573 -20.48 15.88 7.76
N LYS A 574 -21.62 15.23 7.52
CA LYS A 574 -22.87 15.53 8.22
C LYS A 574 -23.09 14.49 9.31
N GLN A 575 -23.56 14.92 10.47
CA GLN A 575 -23.92 14.02 11.56
C GLN A 575 -25.19 14.49 12.25
N LYS A 576 -26.04 13.53 12.65
CA LYS A 576 -27.28 13.83 13.37
C LYS A 576 -27.73 12.65 14.21
N THR A 577 -28.35 12.94 15.33
CA THR A 577 -29.06 11.97 16.17
C THR A 577 -30.56 12.22 16.04
N ILE A 578 -31.32 11.14 15.89
CA ILE A 578 -32.77 11.09 15.89
C ILE A 578 -33.24 10.00 16.85
N SER A 579 -34.35 10.26 17.54
CA SER A 579 -34.99 9.27 18.42
C SER A 579 -36.36 8.94 17.85
N VAL A 580 -36.65 7.66 17.68
CA VAL A 580 -37.94 7.16 17.21
C VAL A 580 -38.48 6.20 18.27
N GLY A 581 -39.43 6.69 19.07
CA GLY A 581 -39.84 5.99 20.28
C GLY A 581 -38.68 5.89 21.27
N ASP A 582 -38.32 4.67 21.62
CA ASP A 582 -37.21 4.32 22.51
C ASP A 582 -35.95 3.85 21.78
N THR A 583 -35.98 3.87 20.44
CA THR A 583 -34.80 3.59 19.60
C THR A 583 -34.05 4.90 19.33
N GLU A 584 -32.78 4.93 19.73
CA GLU A 584 -31.84 6.01 19.41
C GLU A 584 -31.07 5.65 18.15
N ILE A 585 -31.01 6.60 17.22
CA ILE A 585 -30.35 6.43 15.93
C ILE A 585 -29.44 7.61 15.71
N ARG A 586 -28.19 7.32 15.38
CA ARG A 586 -27.22 8.33 14.95
C ARG A 586 -26.74 7.99 13.56
N TYR A 587 -26.65 8.96 12.68
CA TYR A 587 -26.00 8.76 11.40
C TYR A 587 -24.90 9.77 11.14
N GLU A 588 -23.89 9.34 10.40
CA GLU A 588 -22.86 10.19 9.82
C GLU A 588 -22.80 9.91 8.31
N VAL A 589 -22.68 10.97 7.51
CA VAL A 589 -22.56 10.89 6.06
C VAL A 589 -21.38 11.74 5.61
N SER A 590 -20.37 11.08 5.04
CA SER A 590 -19.26 11.72 4.34
C SER A 590 -19.56 11.77 2.85
N SER A 591 -19.68 12.97 2.30
CA SER A 591 -20.01 13.20 0.88
C SER A 591 -19.17 14.31 0.29
N LEU A 592 -19.18 14.42 -1.03
CA LEU A 592 -18.61 15.56 -1.76
C LEU A 592 -19.76 16.43 -2.31
N GLU A 593 -19.54 17.74 -2.45
CA GLU A 593 -20.59 18.68 -2.86
C GLU A 593 -21.14 18.41 -4.26
N ASP A 594 -20.25 18.04 -5.19
CA ASP A 594 -20.57 17.85 -6.60
C ASP A 594 -20.57 16.36 -7.03
N ASP A 595 -20.50 15.42 -6.09
CA ASP A 595 -20.39 13.98 -6.38
C ASP A 595 -21.53 13.16 -5.75
N ALA A 596 -21.90 12.06 -6.40
CA ALA A 596 -22.82 11.07 -5.85
C ALA A 596 -22.14 10.14 -4.83
N ASN A 597 -20.83 9.93 -4.97
CA ASN A 597 -20.02 9.07 -4.12
C ASN A 597 -20.03 9.57 -2.67
N ALA A 598 -20.45 8.69 -1.77
CA ALA A 598 -20.48 8.96 -0.35
C ALA A 598 -20.16 7.70 0.46
N CYS A 599 -19.94 7.89 1.76
CA CYS A 599 -19.93 6.84 2.76
C CYS A 599 -20.84 7.25 3.91
N ALA A 600 -21.57 6.29 4.48
CA ALA A 600 -22.42 6.57 5.62
C ALA A 600 -22.25 5.49 6.70
N ILE A 601 -22.39 5.89 7.96
CA ILE A 601 -22.68 4.98 9.06
C ILE A 601 -24.03 5.33 9.67
N ILE A 602 -24.83 4.32 9.98
CA ILE A 602 -26.10 4.46 10.70
C ILE A 602 -26.06 3.55 11.91
N CYS A 603 -26.01 4.16 13.08
CA CYS A 603 -25.78 3.53 14.36
C CYS A 603 -27.09 3.46 15.13
N PHE A 604 -27.34 2.34 15.81
CA PHE A 604 -28.59 2.05 16.49
C PHE A 604 -28.34 1.60 17.92
N LYS A 605 -29.13 2.17 18.83
CA LYS A 605 -29.43 1.58 20.15
C LYS A 605 -30.91 1.25 20.14
N PHE A 606 -31.23 -0.03 20.06
CA PHE A 606 -32.61 -0.46 19.86
C PHE A 606 -33.41 -0.40 21.15
N GLY A 607 -34.61 0.15 21.04
CA GLY A 607 -35.66 0.00 22.03
C GLY A 607 -36.43 -1.31 21.89
N GLU A 608 -37.62 -1.38 22.47
CA GLU A 608 -38.52 -2.55 22.40
C GLU A 608 -39.23 -2.65 21.04
N SER A 609 -39.48 -1.52 20.33
CA SER A 609 -40.25 -1.48 19.09
C SER A 609 -39.55 -0.72 17.95
N LEU A 610 -39.66 -1.25 16.72
CA LEU A 610 -39.14 -0.65 15.49
C LEU A 610 -40.18 0.11 14.64
N GLY A 611 -41.39 0.32 15.17
CA GLY A 611 -42.59 0.67 14.40
C GLY A 611 -42.38 1.63 13.23
N GLU A 612 -42.01 2.87 13.52
CA GLU A 612 -41.88 3.96 12.52
C GLU A 612 -40.43 4.20 12.06
N VAL A 613 -39.46 3.43 12.55
CA VAL A 613 -38.03 3.68 12.32
C VAL A 613 -37.69 3.70 10.82
N ALA A 614 -38.22 2.74 10.06
CA ALA A 614 -37.96 2.65 8.62
C ALA A 614 -38.47 3.88 7.84
N GLU A 615 -39.67 4.36 8.19
CA GLU A 615 -40.30 5.50 7.49
C GLU A 615 -39.59 6.81 7.82
N VAL A 616 -39.18 7.00 9.08
CA VAL A 616 -38.37 8.17 9.48
C VAL A 616 -37.03 8.20 8.75
N LEU A 617 -36.35 7.05 8.64
CA LEU A 617 -35.07 6.94 7.94
C LEU A 617 -35.20 7.20 6.43
N LYS A 618 -36.26 6.73 5.79
CA LYS A 618 -36.55 7.02 4.37
C LYS A 618 -36.90 8.49 4.13
N ALA A 619 -37.59 9.13 5.07
CA ALA A 619 -37.95 10.54 5.00
C ALA A 619 -36.76 11.48 5.32
N THR A 620 -35.68 10.96 5.88
CA THR A 620 -34.48 11.75 6.23
C THR A 620 -33.69 12.09 4.98
N GLU A 621 -33.69 13.37 4.59
CA GLU A 621 -33.07 13.90 3.38
C GLU A 621 -31.60 13.47 3.22
N ASP A 622 -30.79 13.59 4.28
CA ASP A 622 -29.37 13.23 4.26
C ASP A 622 -29.13 11.74 3.92
N LEU A 623 -30.10 10.87 4.21
CA LEU A 623 -29.99 9.43 4.03
C LEU A 623 -30.64 8.94 2.73
N GLN A 624 -31.32 9.80 1.96
CA GLN A 624 -32.01 9.37 0.73
C GLN A 624 -31.08 8.65 -0.25
N LYS A 625 -29.85 9.16 -0.44
CA LYS A 625 -28.82 8.53 -1.27
C LYS A 625 -28.38 7.16 -0.74
N CYS A 626 -28.41 6.95 0.58
CA CYS A 626 -28.10 5.66 1.20
C CYS A 626 -29.10 4.58 0.77
N TRP A 627 -30.34 4.93 0.41
CA TRP A 627 -31.36 3.95 0.06
C TRP A 627 -31.41 3.68 -1.46
N SER A 628 -31.05 4.65 -2.29
CA SER A 628 -31.13 4.54 -3.75
C SER A 628 -29.85 4.05 -4.43
N SER A 629 -28.68 4.34 -3.85
CA SER A 629 -27.38 4.22 -4.53
C SER A 629 -26.31 3.48 -3.70
N THR A 630 -26.73 2.71 -2.70
CA THR A 630 -25.79 1.89 -1.91
C THR A 630 -25.28 0.72 -2.73
N LEU A 631 -23.97 0.67 -2.95
CA LEU A 631 -23.29 -0.45 -3.57
C LEU A 631 -23.15 -1.62 -2.60
N SER A 632 -22.69 -1.34 -1.38
CA SER A 632 -22.34 -2.34 -0.37
C SER A 632 -22.81 -1.88 0.99
N LEU A 633 -23.44 -2.78 1.74
CA LEU A 633 -23.88 -2.55 3.11
C LEU A 633 -23.32 -3.64 4.02
N ARG A 634 -22.61 -3.25 5.07
CA ARG A 634 -22.14 -4.16 6.13
C ARG A 634 -22.87 -3.83 7.42
N CYS A 635 -23.42 -4.85 8.07
CA CYS A 635 -24.10 -4.74 9.35
C CYS A 635 -23.18 -5.26 10.46
N PHE A 636 -22.59 -4.34 11.19
CA PHE A 636 -21.82 -4.65 12.39
C PHE A 636 -22.77 -4.73 13.56
N TYR A 637 -22.74 -5.81 14.34
CA TYR A 637 -23.57 -5.92 15.53
C TYR A 637 -22.73 -6.30 16.75
N SER A 638 -23.13 -5.76 17.90
CA SER A 638 -22.45 -6.05 19.16
C SER A 638 -22.86 -7.42 19.68
N MET A 639 -21.90 -8.21 20.14
CA MET A 639 -22.16 -9.48 20.81
C MET A 639 -22.94 -9.31 22.12
N ASN A 640 -23.04 -8.10 22.67
CA ASN A 640 -23.90 -7.78 23.81
C ASN A 640 -25.38 -7.60 23.42
N THR A 641 -25.68 -7.50 22.13
CA THR A 641 -27.05 -7.27 21.65
C THR A 641 -27.85 -8.57 21.69
N SER A 642 -29.07 -8.50 22.23
CA SER A 642 -29.95 -9.67 22.29
C SER A 642 -30.33 -10.15 20.89
N SER A 643 -30.58 -11.46 20.74
CA SER A 643 -31.07 -12.03 19.48
C SER A 643 -32.26 -11.29 18.89
N GLN A 644 -33.22 -10.91 19.74
CA GLN A 644 -34.48 -10.31 19.30
C GLN A 644 -34.22 -8.95 18.63
N LYS A 645 -33.23 -8.21 19.12
CA LYS A 645 -32.77 -6.95 18.53
C LYS A 645 -32.05 -7.16 17.18
N LEU A 646 -31.35 -8.27 17.00
CA LEU A 646 -30.70 -8.60 15.72
C LEU A 646 -31.74 -8.94 14.63
N ASP A 647 -32.76 -9.73 14.96
CA ASP A 647 -33.86 -10.04 14.02
C ASP A 647 -34.62 -8.76 13.61
N GLN A 648 -34.73 -7.82 14.55
CA GLN A 648 -35.24 -6.48 14.34
C GLN A 648 -34.38 -5.70 13.31
N VAL A 649 -33.05 -5.73 13.41
CA VAL A 649 -32.14 -5.11 12.42
C VAL A 649 -32.42 -5.66 11.01
N ILE A 650 -32.45 -6.98 10.86
CA ILE A 650 -32.68 -7.63 9.55
C ILE A 650 -34.04 -7.23 8.99
N THR A 651 -35.07 -7.20 9.85
CA THR A 651 -36.42 -6.76 9.47
C THR A 651 -36.44 -5.29 9.03
N LEU A 652 -35.72 -4.42 9.74
CA LEU A 652 -35.59 -3.01 9.41
C LEU A 652 -34.89 -2.83 8.05
N LEU A 653 -33.79 -3.54 7.82
CA LEU A 653 -33.04 -3.52 6.57
C LEU A 653 -33.91 -3.94 5.38
N ASN A 654 -34.68 -5.02 5.52
CA ASN A 654 -35.63 -5.48 4.49
C ASN A 654 -36.71 -4.43 4.18
N LYS A 655 -37.09 -3.60 5.15
CA LYS A 655 -38.03 -2.48 4.93
C LYS A 655 -37.36 -1.28 4.27
N LEU A 656 -36.11 -0.98 4.61
CA LEU A 656 -35.36 0.17 4.10
C LEU A 656 -34.93 -0.02 2.65
N TYR A 657 -34.46 -1.22 2.31
CA TYR A 657 -33.93 -1.55 1.00
C TYR A 657 -34.94 -2.41 0.23
N VAL A 658 -35.74 -1.76 -0.62
CA VAL A 658 -36.75 -2.43 -1.49
C VAL A 658 -36.07 -3.29 -2.57
N VAL A 659 -34.78 -3.04 -2.84
CA VAL A 659 -33.93 -3.83 -3.73
C VAL A 659 -32.84 -4.47 -2.87
N VAL A 660 -32.62 -5.76 -3.09
CA VAL A 660 -31.82 -6.73 -2.32
C VAL A 660 -30.36 -6.28 -2.18
N SER A 661 -30.09 -5.26 -1.37
CA SER A 661 -28.73 -4.88 -1.01
C SER A 661 -28.12 -6.01 -0.20
N PRO A 662 -27.00 -6.59 -0.65
CA PRO A 662 -26.41 -7.78 -0.05
C PRO A 662 -25.79 -7.38 1.30
N VAL A 663 -26.40 -7.76 2.44
CA VAL A 663 -25.91 -7.37 3.77
C VAL A 663 -24.97 -8.43 4.35
N SER A 664 -23.72 -8.05 4.62
CA SER A 664 -22.81 -8.87 5.43
C SER A 664 -22.99 -8.56 6.92
N SER A 665 -23.47 -9.52 7.70
CA SER A 665 -23.48 -9.44 9.17
C SER A 665 -22.08 -9.69 9.74
N ILE A 666 -21.61 -8.85 10.66
CA ILE A 666 -20.26 -8.92 11.23
C ILE A 666 -20.38 -8.81 12.77
N PRO A 667 -20.25 -9.93 13.50
CA PRO A 667 -20.30 -9.95 14.96
C PRO A 667 -19.03 -9.29 15.56
N CYS A 668 -19.21 -8.24 16.34
CA CYS A 668 -18.12 -7.52 17.02
C CYS A 668 -18.33 -7.55 18.53
N ARG A 669 -17.25 -7.56 19.30
CA ARG A 669 -17.33 -7.55 20.77
C ARG A 669 -17.84 -6.23 21.32
N TYR A 670 -17.53 -5.14 20.63
CA TYR A 670 -17.95 -3.79 20.99
C TYR A 670 -17.96 -2.90 19.74
N LEU A 671 -18.87 -1.92 19.73
CA LEU A 671 -19.05 -0.97 18.64
C LEU A 671 -19.15 0.45 19.18
N ALA A 672 -18.44 1.37 18.52
CA ALA A 672 -18.43 2.78 18.89
C ALA A 672 -18.16 3.69 17.69
N THR A 673 -18.45 4.98 17.85
CA THR A 673 -18.13 6.07 16.91
C THR A 673 -17.15 7.06 17.57
N ALA A 674 -16.90 8.20 16.92
CA ALA A 674 -15.95 9.21 17.37
C ALA A 674 -16.28 9.83 18.74
N ASP A 675 -17.56 9.83 19.11
CA ASP A 675 -18.10 10.54 20.26
C ASP A 675 -19.12 9.74 21.06
N GLU A 676 -19.46 8.52 20.64
CA GLU A 676 -20.47 7.70 21.31
C GLU A 676 -20.15 6.20 21.29
N ASP A 677 -20.67 5.49 22.27
CA ASP A 677 -20.28 4.15 22.68
C ASP A 677 -21.48 3.20 22.78
N GLY A 678 -21.19 1.89 22.72
CA GLY A 678 -22.15 0.86 23.07
C GLY A 678 -23.30 0.73 22.08
N TRP A 679 -23.00 0.90 20.79
CA TRP A 679 -23.99 0.70 19.73
C TRP A 679 -24.40 -0.77 19.66
N ASP A 680 -25.71 -1.03 19.54
CA ASP A 680 -26.22 -2.38 19.30
C ASP A 680 -25.85 -2.83 17.88
N CYS A 681 -25.96 -1.91 16.92
CA CYS A 681 -25.69 -2.15 15.51
C CYS A 681 -25.14 -0.89 14.85
N ILE A 682 -24.21 -1.06 13.90
CA ILE A 682 -23.76 -0.03 12.96
C ILE A 682 -23.89 -0.57 11.54
N LEU A 683 -24.66 0.13 10.71
CA LEU A 683 -24.70 -0.11 9.27
C LEU A 683 -23.65 0.76 8.60
N ASN A 684 -22.68 0.15 7.92
CA ASN A 684 -21.67 0.84 7.12
C ASN A 684 -22.01 0.72 5.64
N ALA A 685 -22.29 1.84 4.99
CA ALA A 685 -22.72 1.92 3.60
C ALA A 685 -21.67 2.60 2.72
N ILE A 686 -21.37 1.98 1.58
CA ILE A 686 -20.59 2.58 0.49
C ILE A 686 -21.57 2.93 -0.63
N ILE A 687 -21.63 4.21 -1.00
CA ILE A 687 -22.60 4.80 -1.93
C ILE A 687 -21.84 5.27 -3.17
N VAL A 688 -22.30 4.91 -4.37
CA VAL A 688 -21.65 5.18 -5.66
C VAL A 688 -22.57 5.87 -6.66
#